data_AF-A0A8H9L897-F1
#
_entry.id   AF-A0A8H9L897-F1
#
_cell.length_a   1.000
_cell.length_b   1.000
_cell.length_c   1.000
_cell.angle_alpha   90.00
_cell.angle_beta   90.00
_cell.angle_gamma   90.00
#
_symmetry.space_group_name_H-M   'P 1'
#
loop_
_entity.id
_entity.type
_entity.pdbx_description
1 polymer ?
#
loop_
_entity_poly.entity_id
_entity_poly.type
_entity_poly.pdbx_seq_one_letter_code
_entity_poly.pdbx_strand_id
1 'polypeptide(L)'
;MLEFNPVGEAAPLSDEEAARLLDRLRDVREEEARSLRLSRPALDRLPSPEDFVQFARAEQQALTVADSRRDGREAHAFTPLAEASAPRREALMRALQDLQSQVVTARRRPSAWLPGAVDALLKGQWARWQDLAARTQDLLPGLQAEVEWMDANVIAGHGGRALEQLEADAREVIKHLQAGGKWKGLFGPPAAVRDRMYFKDALTVGGRAADNSSVVQDLLRLLHLEKKWTELKDLWAAQGVSTDGPRRLQLAELAEQLNLLNGLSSIHAALDRARQALGGVAGLSEPQWWNESELDALLTSLRAADAEHAAQASREALEGTLPYLEGLRAAGSAHPVVLDLISSLQARDALAYGSAYLSVTALERRAAALADQTTLLTRLQRAAPLLAAALVEQVDDADWDERLTHLDATWRWAHVDTRLREITRPDAEQVVRANLSEVRGQQRETLGHLAAVKAWRNTLDRLTQGQQANLVAWQQAVKKVGKGTGKHAGKFMTVARRALSQARGSIPAWIMPLHLVAESFAPTQGMFDVIIVDEASQSGPESLFLTYIAKTLIVVGDDKQISPDGVGISAEQTDLLVQKYLHDFPATHVVGTPQASLYDFAKYTYPGVLALREHFRCMPEIIKFSSDLSYTEPLVALRQFGADRLQPLIARHVPDGFTAGADRNVNPAEARAVVDQIKACLANPAYKGKSMGVISLLGDRQAEEISKLLQKEVRETELNDRRIICGNAYSFQGDERDVIFLSMVVSPSGGKHKTVPRDDRIFQPRYNVAVSRARDQLWLFHSVTPDDLGPADLRAALIRHVQSPDLAGWRPLPRQEILDLRDLASRTGRGQMRAPAPFDSWFEVDVYLQLVDRGYRVIPQYELNGYRIDLVVEGLRGRLAVECDGDHWHGPERYRADLARQQTLERAGMEFWRVRGSTFTRDPDAALSDLWTTLDRRGVYPEGDPRNFAPSPESAAETLTSLDGSQPTPEVSPEAAERAESAAHEPIERTASDVIDPATTLTEVSSEPQLKSTANSAPFEPYVLWTSHALPDPRGVDTFAPVIEGLREIITAEGPMPCRRAYQLYCQAANITLPVGKSLLNKAMSRALKDGALLLEREHGTVGYMDEIVRTPGTPAVRLRAVGPRKLADIPPSELQTLMQQFVDREPSLGYGEREALFRLVLRAYGFKYLTENARLALGHAWQRLQAQRHATAQA
;
A
#
# COMPACT_ATOMS: atom_id res chain seq x y z
N MET A 1 17.97 -17.61 19.42
CA MET A 1 17.02 -16.61 19.97
C MET A 1 17.02 -15.41 19.06
N LEU A 2 15.85 -14.80 18.88
CA LEU A 2 15.53 -13.52 18.22
C LEU A 2 14.81 -13.67 16.87
N GLU A 3 13.48 -13.58 16.96
CA GLU A 3 12.57 -13.30 15.85
C GLU A 3 12.81 -11.86 15.39
N PHE A 4 13.61 -11.69 14.34
CA PHE A 4 13.72 -10.43 13.63
C PHE A 4 13.02 -10.56 12.28
N ASN A 5 12.24 -9.55 11.90
CA ASN A 5 11.61 -9.47 10.59
C ASN A 5 12.35 -8.40 9.75
N PRO A 6 13.40 -8.79 9.00
CA PRO A 6 14.21 -7.83 8.25
C PRO A 6 13.39 -7.21 7.12
N VAL A 7 13.27 -5.88 7.12
CA VAL A 7 12.61 -5.13 6.06
C VAL A 7 13.66 -4.66 5.05
N GLY A 8 13.79 -5.38 3.92
CA GLY A 8 14.65 -5.02 2.78
C GLY A 8 15.94 -5.84 2.63
N GLU A 9 16.46 -5.90 1.40
CA GLU A 9 17.58 -6.78 0.98
C GLU A 9 18.92 -6.49 1.67
N ALA A 10 19.17 -5.24 2.06
CA ALA A 10 20.42 -4.81 2.69
C ALA A 10 20.24 -4.44 4.17
N ALA A 11 21.28 -4.67 4.97
CA ALA A 11 21.27 -4.28 6.37
C ALA A 11 21.11 -2.75 6.53
N PRO A 12 20.35 -2.29 7.55
CA PRO A 12 20.11 -0.86 7.76
C PRO A 12 21.37 -0.09 8.18
N LEU A 13 22.37 -0.79 8.70
CA LEU A 13 23.69 -0.30 9.11
C LEU A 13 24.76 -1.28 8.58
N SER A 14 25.92 -0.77 8.18
CA SER A 14 27.10 -1.63 7.96
C SER A 14 27.67 -2.15 9.28
N ASP A 15 28.53 -3.17 9.24
CA ASP A 15 29.20 -3.70 10.44
C ASP A 15 29.98 -2.60 11.20
N GLU A 16 30.65 -1.69 10.47
CA GLU A 16 31.35 -0.54 11.06
C GLU A 16 30.39 0.48 11.69
N GLU A 17 29.26 0.76 11.04
CA GLU A 17 28.23 1.66 11.56
C GLU A 17 27.55 1.07 12.81
N ALA A 18 27.36 -0.24 12.85
CA ALA A 18 26.77 -0.96 13.98
C ALA A 18 27.70 -0.97 15.19
N ALA A 19 28.99 -1.25 15.00
CA ALA A 19 30.01 -1.13 16.05
C ALA A 19 30.11 0.31 16.56
N ARG A 20 30.11 1.30 15.65
CA ARG A 20 30.10 2.73 16.03
C ARG A 20 28.87 3.11 16.84
N LEU A 21 27.69 2.58 16.51
CA LEU A 21 26.48 2.81 17.28
C LEU A 21 26.61 2.24 18.72
N LEU A 22 27.16 1.04 18.88
CA LEU A 22 27.39 0.43 20.19
C LEU A 22 28.34 1.28 21.05
N ASP A 23 29.46 1.72 20.46
CA ASP A 23 30.41 2.62 21.13
C ASP A 23 29.74 3.92 21.58
N ARG A 24 28.92 4.53 20.72
CA ARG A 24 28.21 5.77 21.05
C ARG A 24 27.16 5.59 22.14
N LEU A 25 26.44 4.47 22.13
CA LEU A 25 25.46 4.13 23.17
C LEU A 25 26.12 3.94 24.54
N ARG A 26 27.34 3.39 24.59
CA ARG A 26 28.13 3.25 25.83
C ARG A 26 28.78 4.57 26.28
N ASP A 27 29.19 5.41 25.33
CA ASP A 27 29.88 6.69 25.57
C ASP A 27 28.93 7.82 26.03
N VAL A 28 27.74 7.93 25.44
CA VAL A 28 26.77 8.99 25.76
C VAL A 28 25.60 8.45 26.57
N ARG A 29 25.69 8.62 27.89
CA ARG A 29 24.61 8.21 28.82
C ARG A 29 23.42 9.16 28.75
N GLU A 30 22.23 8.68 29.14
CA GLU A 30 20.99 9.45 29.06
C GLU A 30 20.99 10.75 29.89
N GLU A 31 21.67 10.77 31.03
CA GLU A 31 21.83 12.00 31.84
C GLU A 31 22.59 13.09 31.08
N GLU A 32 23.63 12.70 30.36
CA GLU A 32 24.40 13.61 29.54
C GLU A 32 23.65 14.00 28.26
N ALA A 33 22.93 13.06 27.65
CA ALA A 33 22.06 13.34 26.52
C ALA A 33 21.01 14.42 26.84
N ARG A 34 20.45 14.41 28.07
CA ARG A 34 19.54 15.48 28.54
C ARG A 34 20.24 16.84 28.59
N SER A 35 21.48 16.89 29.08
CA SER A 35 22.27 18.14 29.13
C SER A 35 22.61 18.65 27.72
N LEU A 36 22.98 17.75 26.81
CA LEU A 36 23.35 18.09 25.42
C LEU A 36 22.17 18.55 24.56
N ARG A 37 20.92 18.26 24.99
CA ARG A 37 19.68 18.77 24.39
C ARG A 37 19.35 20.21 24.79
N LEU A 38 20.04 20.78 25.79
CA LEU A 38 19.88 22.19 26.16
C LEU A 38 20.48 23.12 25.10
N SER A 39 19.89 24.30 24.96
CA SER A 39 20.29 25.33 24.01
C SER A 39 21.66 25.91 24.39
N ARG A 40 22.58 25.96 23.44
CA ARG A 40 23.95 26.45 23.61
C ARG A 40 24.27 27.48 22.52
N PRO A 41 25.20 28.41 22.77
CA PRO A 41 25.60 29.39 21.76
C PRO A 41 26.45 28.71 20.69
N ALA A 42 26.33 29.18 19.46
CA ALA A 42 27.18 28.73 18.36
C ALA A 42 28.55 29.42 18.45
N LEU A 43 29.63 28.65 18.30
CA LEU A 43 31.00 29.14 18.48
C LEU A 43 31.37 30.28 17.50
N ASP A 44 30.79 30.30 16.31
CA ASP A 44 30.99 31.32 15.27
C ASP A 44 30.32 32.66 15.61
N ARG A 45 29.39 32.68 16.57
CA ARG A 45 28.71 33.89 17.06
C ARG A 45 29.31 34.43 18.35
N LEU A 46 30.41 33.82 18.82
CA LEU A 46 31.16 34.24 20.00
C LEU A 46 32.52 34.81 19.58
N PRO A 47 33.01 35.90 20.20
CA PRO A 47 34.41 36.29 20.07
C PRO A 47 35.32 35.15 20.50
N SER A 48 36.41 34.93 19.78
CA SER A 48 37.42 33.98 20.24
C SER A 48 38.01 34.46 21.57
N PRO A 49 38.55 33.57 22.42
CA PRO A 49 39.25 33.99 23.64
C PRO A 49 40.40 34.98 23.36
N GLU A 50 41.07 34.86 22.21
CA GLU A 50 42.12 35.79 21.79
C GLU A 50 41.55 37.18 21.48
N ASP A 51 40.46 37.25 20.69
CA ASP A 51 39.78 38.50 20.37
C ASP A 51 39.21 39.17 21.63
N PHE A 52 38.62 38.38 22.54
CA PHE A 52 38.11 38.87 23.81
C PHE A 52 39.20 39.54 24.65
N VAL A 53 40.37 38.89 24.78
CA VAL A 53 41.53 39.45 25.49
C VAL A 53 42.01 40.72 24.80
N GLN A 54 42.07 40.72 23.47
CA GLN A 54 42.51 41.87 22.69
C GLN A 54 41.58 43.07 22.91
N PHE A 55 40.26 42.89 22.78
CA PHE A 55 39.28 43.96 22.96
C PHE A 55 39.20 44.43 24.42
N ALA A 56 39.26 43.54 25.41
CA ALA A 56 39.24 43.92 26.82
C ALA A 56 40.48 44.74 27.20
N ARG A 57 41.67 44.34 26.70
CA ARG A 57 42.90 45.14 26.87
C ARG A 57 42.84 46.47 26.14
N ALA A 58 42.33 46.49 24.91
CA ALA A 58 42.17 47.72 24.13
C ALA A 58 41.22 48.71 24.82
N GLU A 59 40.09 48.23 25.36
CA GLU A 59 39.15 49.04 26.16
C GLU A 59 39.88 49.63 27.39
N GLN A 60 40.59 48.81 28.16
CA GLN A 60 41.30 49.27 29.36
C GLN A 60 42.43 50.26 29.04
N GLN A 61 43.19 50.02 27.98
CA GLN A 61 44.26 50.93 27.53
C GLN A 61 43.68 52.26 27.05
N ALA A 62 42.62 52.23 26.25
CA ALA A 62 41.96 53.42 25.75
C ALA A 62 41.36 54.26 26.89
N LEU A 63 40.73 53.62 27.88
CA LEU A 63 40.25 54.28 29.10
C LEU A 63 41.40 54.90 29.89
N THR A 64 42.51 54.18 30.09
CA THR A 64 43.71 54.70 30.79
C THR A 64 44.28 55.92 30.07
N VAL A 65 44.36 55.88 28.74
CA VAL A 65 44.84 56.99 27.92
C VAL A 65 43.89 58.19 28.03
N ALA A 66 42.59 57.96 28.01
CA ALA A 66 41.60 59.02 28.13
C ALA A 66 41.59 59.64 29.54
N ASP A 67 41.83 58.85 30.59
CA ASP A 67 41.94 59.32 31.97
C ASP A 67 43.25 60.07 32.23
N SER A 68 44.36 59.64 31.63
CA SER A 68 45.65 60.35 31.71
C SER A 68 45.64 61.73 31.03
N ARG A 69 44.63 62.01 30.19
CA ARG A 69 44.45 63.26 29.45
C ARG A 69 43.18 64.00 29.88
N ARG A 70 42.88 63.95 31.17
CA ARG A 70 41.71 64.60 31.77
C ARG A 70 41.63 66.09 31.43
N ASP A 71 42.76 66.79 31.45
CA ASP A 71 42.82 68.22 31.11
C ASP A 71 42.35 68.50 29.67
N GLY A 72 42.57 67.55 28.75
CA GLY A 72 42.08 67.62 27.36
C GLY A 72 40.59 67.31 27.22
N ARG A 73 39.99 66.56 28.15
CA ARG A 73 38.53 66.33 28.22
C ARG A 73 37.77 67.53 28.78
N GLU A 74 38.40 68.23 29.72
CA GLU A 74 37.81 69.40 30.40
C GLU A 74 37.96 70.69 29.57
N ALA A 75 38.74 70.66 28.48
CA ALA A 75 38.90 71.78 27.56
C ALA A 75 37.64 72.02 26.71
N HIS A 76 37.33 73.29 26.42
CA HIS A 76 36.19 73.68 25.57
C HIS A 76 36.24 73.08 24.15
N ALA A 77 37.44 72.77 23.66
CA ALA A 77 37.62 72.15 22.34
C ALA A 77 37.21 70.66 22.30
N PHE A 78 37.02 70.00 23.45
CA PHE A 78 36.77 68.57 23.53
C PHE A 78 35.44 68.15 22.90
N THR A 79 34.32 68.77 23.28
CA THR A 79 32.99 68.35 22.80
C THR A 79 32.86 68.40 21.27
N PRO A 80 33.25 69.51 20.58
CA PRO A 80 33.27 69.54 19.12
C PRO A 80 34.18 68.47 18.48
N LEU A 81 35.30 68.15 19.14
CA LEU A 81 36.21 67.10 18.68
C LEU A 81 35.62 65.71 18.90
N ALA A 82 34.99 65.43 20.03
CA ALA A 82 34.34 64.16 20.32
C ALA A 82 33.17 63.87 19.36
N GLU A 83 32.45 64.90 18.91
CA GLU A 83 31.35 64.78 17.95
C GLU A 83 31.83 64.70 16.47
N ALA A 84 33.05 65.12 16.18
CA ALA A 84 33.60 65.07 14.83
C ALA A 84 33.88 63.63 14.38
N SER A 85 33.75 63.34 13.07
CA SER A 85 34.05 62.02 12.54
C SER A 85 35.56 61.69 12.60
N ALA A 86 35.90 60.40 12.72
CA ALA A 86 37.30 59.94 12.80
C ALA A 86 38.21 60.49 11.68
N PRO A 87 37.79 60.53 10.39
CA PRO A 87 38.62 61.12 9.33
C PRO A 87 38.92 62.61 9.51
N ARG A 88 37.98 63.36 10.10
CA ARG A 88 38.16 64.80 10.37
C ARG A 88 39.13 65.02 11.51
N ARG A 89 39.02 64.24 12.59
CA ARG A 89 39.97 64.28 13.71
C ARG A 89 41.38 63.91 13.27
N GLU A 90 41.52 62.83 12.49
CA GLU A 90 42.82 62.39 11.99
C GLU A 90 43.47 63.41 11.04
N ALA A 91 42.69 64.04 10.16
CA ALA A 91 43.17 65.09 9.27
C ALA A 91 43.67 66.32 10.06
N LEU A 92 42.93 66.74 11.10
CA LEU A 92 43.31 67.84 11.98
C LEU A 92 44.54 67.50 12.83
N MET A 93 44.61 66.30 13.40
CA MET A 93 45.79 65.79 14.13
C MET A 93 47.05 65.89 13.27
N ARG A 94 46.99 65.35 12.04
CA ARG A 94 48.13 65.34 11.11
C ARG A 94 48.56 66.74 10.72
N ALA A 95 47.60 67.62 10.40
CA ALA A 95 47.91 68.99 9.99
C ALA A 95 48.55 69.82 11.12
N LEU A 96 48.07 69.67 12.36
CA LEU A 96 48.63 70.35 13.53
C LEU A 96 50.03 69.82 13.89
N GLN A 97 50.25 68.51 13.85
CA GLN A 97 51.58 67.91 14.11
C GLN A 97 52.59 68.31 13.03
N ASP A 98 52.19 68.31 11.76
CA ASP A 98 53.03 68.76 10.65
C ASP A 98 53.45 70.22 10.86
N LEU A 99 52.50 71.12 11.10
CA LEU A 99 52.79 72.52 11.40
C LEU A 99 53.72 72.70 12.61
N GLN A 100 53.41 72.05 13.74
CA GLN A 100 54.23 72.14 14.95
C GLN A 100 55.67 71.67 14.70
N SER A 101 55.84 70.54 14.00
CA SER A 101 57.15 69.98 13.69
C SER A 101 58.00 70.92 12.81
N GLN A 102 57.39 71.53 11.78
CA GLN A 102 58.09 72.43 10.86
C GLN A 102 58.45 73.75 11.54
N VAL A 103 57.56 74.30 12.37
CA VAL A 103 57.80 75.53 13.16
C VAL A 103 58.94 75.32 14.15
N VAL A 104 58.90 74.23 14.93
CA VAL A 104 59.96 73.90 15.90
C VAL A 104 61.29 73.69 15.19
N THR A 105 61.30 72.97 14.05
CA THR A 105 62.50 72.73 13.26
C THR A 105 63.11 74.03 12.73
N ALA A 106 62.30 74.93 12.19
CA ALA A 106 62.78 76.20 11.65
C ALA A 106 63.32 77.14 12.74
N ARG A 107 62.64 77.25 13.89
CA ARG A 107 63.09 78.07 15.03
C ARG A 107 64.42 77.59 15.62
N ARG A 108 64.78 76.32 15.47
CA ARG A 108 66.05 75.75 15.98
C ARG A 108 67.25 75.94 15.05
N ARG A 109 67.06 76.42 13.82
CA ARG A 109 68.18 76.63 12.88
C ARG A 109 69.02 77.85 13.30
N PRO A 110 70.35 77.81 13.13
CA PRO A 110 71.26 78.87 13.57
C PRO A 110 71.29 80.06 12.59
N SER A 111 70.15 80.73 12.40
CA SER A 111 70.06 81.96 11.61
C SER A 111 69.27 83.00 12.38
N ALA A 112 69.88 84.17 12.66
CA ALA A 112 69.32 85.17 13.57
C ALA A 112 67.99 85.78 13.08
N TRP A 113 67.79 85.86 11.76
CA TRP A 113 66.56 86.43 11.18
C TRP A 113 65.41 85.43 11.08
N LEU A 114 65.70 84.13 11.07
CA LEU A 114 64.74 83.08 10.73
C LEU A 114 63.62 82.87 11.77
N PRO A 115 63.88 82.84 13.11
CA PRO A 115 62.81 82.75 14.10
C PRO A 115 61.80 83.90 14.00
N GLY A 116 62.30 85.13 13.78
CA GLY A 116 61.45 86.31 13.58
C GLY A 116 60.61 86.22 12.30
N ALA A 117 61.16 85.62 11.23
CA ALA A 117 60.44 85.37 9.99
C ALA A 117 59.34 84.30 10.13
N VAL A 118 59.61 83.22 10.88
CA VAL A 118 58.61 82.19 11.22
C VAL A 118 57.46 82.81 12.02
N ASP A 119 57.76 83.62 13.04
CA ASP A 119 56.74 84.28 13.86
C ASP A 119 55.91 85.28 13.05
N ALA A 120 56.55 86.06 12.18
CA ALA A 120 55.87 86.95 11.25
C ALA A 120 54.93 86.18 10.32
N LEU A 121 55.37 85.03 9.78
CA LEU A 121 54.55 84.15 8.93
C LEU A 121 53.33 83.61 9.69
N LEU A 122 53.51 83.09 10.91
CA LEU A 122 52.41 82.60 11.75
C LEU A 122 51.40 83.71 12.09
N LYS A 123 51.85 84.98 12.14
CA LYS A 123 51.02 86.19 12.31
C LYS A 123 50.44 86.73 10.99
N GLY A 124 50.70 86.10 9.85
CA GLY A 124 50.21 86.53 8.53
C GLY A 124 51.02 87.65 7.86
N GLN A 125 52.23 87.96 8.35
CA GLN A 125 53.10 89.06 7.90
C GLN A 125 54.25 88.56 7.00
N TRP A 126 53.96 87.67 6.04
CA TRP A 126 54.96 86.98 5.20
C TRP A 126 55.39 87.75 3.94
N ALA A 127 54.60 88.74 3.48
CA ALA A 127 54.81 89.41 2.18
C ALA A 127 56.21 90.04 2.01
N ARG A 128 56.78 90.64 3.07
CA ARG A 128 58.12 91.23 3.05
C ARG A 128 59.22 90.20 2.73
N TRP A 129 59.06 88.99 3.23
CA TRP A 129 60.03 87.91 3.06
C TRP A 129 59.91 87.24 1.68
N GLN A 130 58.71 87.24 1.09
CA GLN A 130 58.49 86.84 -0.30
C GLN A 130 59.22 87.77 -1.28
N ASP A 131 59.13 89.08 -1.06
CA ASP A 131 59.85 90.07 -1.87
C ASP A 131 61.37 89.90 -1.78
N LEU A 132 61.90 89.70 -0.57
CA LEU A 132 63.31 89.42 -0.34
C LEU A 132 63.78 88.15 -1.09
N ALA A 133 62.97 87.08 -1.06
CA ALA A 133 63.27 85.84 -1.77
C ALA A 133 63.31 86.05 -3.28
N ALA A 134 62.28 86.72 -3.82
CA ALA A 134 62.16 86.98 -5.25
C ALA A 134 63.33 87.82 -5.79
N ARG A 135 63.68 88.92 -5.11
CA ARG A 135 64.80 89.79 -5.52
C ARG A 135 66.16 89.10 -5.41
N THR A 136 66.36 88.30 -4.36
CA THR A 136 67.59 87.51 -4.21
C THR A 136 67.71 86.48 -5.33
N GLN A 137 66.61 85.80 -5.66
CA GLN A 137 66.59 84.77 -6.69
C GLN A 137 66.83 85.33 -8.11
N ASP A 138 66.46 86.59 -8.36
CA ASP A 138 66.73 87.28 -9.64
C ASP A 138 68.21 87.70 -9.76
N LEU A 139 68.81 88.25 -8.69
CA LEU A 139 70.17 88.80 -8.73
C LEU A 139 71.27 87.73 -8.60
N LEU A 140 71.06 86.73 -7.74
CA LEU A 140 72.10 85.79 -7.30
C LEU A 140 72.67 84.90 -8.43
N PRO A 141 71.87 84.25 -9.30
CA PRO A 141 72.39 83.33 -10.31
C PRO A 141 73.30 84.02 -11.33
N GLY A 142 72.93 85.24 -11.76
CA GLY A 142 73.71 86.02 -12.71
C GLY A 142 75.07 86.46 -12.14
N LEU A 143 75.14 86.74 -10.84
CA LEU A 143 76.40 87.06 -10.15
C LEU A 143 77.27 85.82 -9.94
N GLN A 144 76.66 84.68 -9.60
CA GLN A 144 77.38 83.41 -9.43
C GLN A 144 78.06 82.94 -10.73
N ALA A 145 77.39 83.08 -11.87
CA ALA A 145 77.94 82.68 -13.17
C ALA A 145 79.15 83.52 -13.60
N GLU A 146 79.23 84.77 -13.14
CA GLU A 146 80.23 85.74 -13.58
C GLU A 146 81.31 86.02 -12.53
N VAL A 147 81.23 85.42 -11.34
CA VAL A 147 82.12 85.78 -10.21
C VAL A 147 83.59 85.56 -10.52
N GLU A 148 83.96 84.46 -11.19
CA GLU A 148 85.36 84.18 -11.56
C GLU A 148 85.87 85.20 -12.58
N TRP A 149 84.99 85.62 -13.50
CA TRP A 149 85.31 86.65 -14.48
C TRP A 149 85.44 88.02 -13.82
N MET A 150 84.57 88.37 -12.86
CA MET A 150 84.65 89.62 -12.10
C MET A 150 85.92 89.69 -11.26
N ASP A 151 86.29 88.61 -10.57
CA ASP A 151 87.48 88.56 -9.72
C ASP A 151 88.77 88.63 -10.57
N ALA A 152 88.77 88.06 -11.78
CA ALA A 152 89.91 88.14 -12.70
C ALA A 152 90.05 89.51 -13.40
N ASN A 153 88.95 90.25 -13.57
CA ASN A 153 88.93 91.53 -14.25
C ASN A 153 88.78 92.65 -13.23
N VAL A 154 89.88 93.06 -12.58
CA VAL A 154 89.88 94.22 -11.68
C VAL A 154 90.15 95.51 -12.46
N ILE A 155 89.46 96.59 -12.10
CA ILE A 155 89.69 97.93 -12.67
C ILE A 155 90.84 98.59 -11.92
N ALA A 156 91.89 98.97 -12.65
CA ALA A 156 93.02 99.73 -12.09
C ALA A 156 93.34 100.95 -12.97
N GLY A 157 93.93 101.99 -12.38
CA GLY A 157 94.39 103.18 -13.13
C GLY A 157 93.29 104.22 -13.45
N HIS A 158 92.10 104.12 -12.85
CA HIS A 158 91.02 105.11 -13.02
C HIS A 158 91.21 106.42 -12.23
N GLY A 159 92.28 106.55 -11.43
CA GLY A 159 92.69 107.80 -10.78
C GLY A 159 91.72 108.31 -9.71
N GLY A 160 91.00 107.41 -9.01
CA GLY A 160 90.07 107.77 -7.93
C GLY A 160 88.71 108.30 -8.39
N ARG A 161 88.40 108.26 -9.69
CA ARG A 161 87.09 108.62 -10.23
C ARG A 161 86.00 107.65 -9.75
N ALA A 162 84.81 108.18 -9.47
CA ALA A 162 83.64 107.40 -9.11
C ALA A 162 83.23 106.44 -10.25
N LEU A 163 82.70 105.27 -9.89
CA LEU A 163 82.35 104.22 -10.84
C LEU A 163 81.27 104.68 -11.85
N GLU A 164 80.36 105.56 -11.43
CA GLU A 164 79.33 106.14 -12.30
C GLU A 164 79.93 107.05 -13.37
N GLN A 165 80.92 107.87 -12.99
CA GLN A 165 81.63 108.73 -13.91
C GLN A 165 82.49 107.90 -14.87
N LEU A 166 83.10 106.82 -14.37
CA LEU A 166 83.86 105.87 -15.18
C LEU A 166 82.96 105.15 -16.20
N GLU A 167 81.74 104.76 -15.82
CA GLU A 167 80.78 104.14 -16.73
C GLU A 167 80.33 105.11 -17.82
N ALA A 168 80.02 106.35 -17.47
CA ALA A 168 79.62 107.39 -18.42
C ALA A 168 80.74 107.67 -19.44
N ASP A 169 81.98 107.78 -18.98
CA ASP A 169 83.13 107.95 -19.86
C ASP A 169 83.37 106.72 -20.75
N ALA A 170 83.24 105.51 -20.21
CA ALA A 170 83.42 104.27 -20.96
C ALA A 170 82.40 104.11 -22.10
N ARG A 171 81.15 104.54 -21.88
CA ARG A 171 80.10 104.55 -22.92
C ARG A 171 80.42 105.50 -24.08
N GLU A 172 80.95 106.68 -23.79
CA GLU A 172 81.35 107.62 -24.84
C GLU A 172 82.59 107.12 -25.59
N VAL A 173 83.57 106.55 -24.88
CA VAL A 173 84.78 105.98 -25.49
C VAL A 173 84.43 104.79 -26.40
N ILE A 174 83.63 103.83 -25.93
CA ILE A 174 83.31 102.64 -26.73
C ILE A 174 82.51 103.00 -27.98
N LYS A 175 81.58 103.95 -27.88
CA LYS A 175 80.80 104.45 -29.01
C LYS A 175 81.72 105.04 -30.10
N HIS A 176 82.74 105.79 -29.70
CA HIS A 176 83.75 106.31 -30.63
C HIS A 176 84.60 105.21 -31.28
N LEU A 177 85.08 104.24 -30.49
CA LEU A 177 85.94 103.16 -31.00
C LEU A 177 85.19 102.19 -31.92
N GLN A 178 83.94 101.85 -31.61
CA GLN A 178 83.11 100.97 -32.44
C GLN A 178 82.70 101.63 -33.77
N ALA A 179 82.60 102.96 -33.83
CA ALA A 179 82.38 103.71 -35.06
C ALA A 179 83.65 103.79 -35.96
N GLY A 180 84.75 103.13 -35.60
CA GLY A 180 86.01 103.13 -36.34
C GLY A 180 86.96 104.29 -35.99
N GLY A 181 86.63 105.07 -34.95
CA GLY A 181 87.44 106.19 -34.49
C GLY A 181 88.78 105.75 -33.89
N LYS A 182 89.85 106.49 -34.17
CA LYS A 182 91.20 106.26 -33.59
C LYS A 182 91.42 107.16 -32.37
N TRP A 183 92.30 106.74 -31.46
CA TRP A 183 92.73 107.53 -30.29
C TRP A 183 93.53 108.80 -30.65
N LYS A 184 94.19 108.81 -31.81
CA LYS A 184 94.90 109.98 -32.38
C LYS A 184 94.58 110.12 -33.86
N GLY A 185 94.14 111.30 -34.30
CA GLY A 185 93.97 111.68 -35.71
C GLY A 185 95.09 112.60 -36.20
N LEU A 186 95.03 113.03 -37.48
CA LEU A 186 96.04 113.89 -38.11
C LEU A 186 96.29 115.23 -37.36
N PHE A 187 95.34 115.70 -36.55
CA PHE A 187 95.43 116.97 -35.80
C PHE A 187 95.34 116.81 -34.27
N GLY A 188 95.56 115.61 -33.72
CA GLY A 188 95.47 115.31 -32.27
C GLY A 188 94.30 114.40 -31.88
N PRO A 189 94.04 114.17 -30.58
CA PRO A 189 92.96 113.29 -30.11
C PRO A 189 91.57 113.90 -30.41
N PRO A 190 90.61 113.12 -30.98
CA PRO A 190 89.23 113.57 -31.20
C PRO A 190 88.51 113.94 -29.89
N ALA A 191 87.55 114.86 -29.94
CA ALA A 191 86.82 115.36 -28.77
C ALA A 191 86.18 114.24 -27.91
N ALA A 192 85.74 113.14 -28.53
CA ALA A 192 85.16 111.99 -27.82
C ALA A 192 86.14 111.28 -26.87
N VAL A 193 87.45 111.31 -27.16
CA VAL A 193 88.49 110.63 -26.37
C VAL A 193 89.50 111.60 -25.73
N ARG A 194 89.52 112.87 -26.13
CA ARG A 194 90.49 113.88 -25.70
C ARG A 194 90.61 113.99 -24.17
N ASP A 195 89.49 114.10 -23.48
CA ASP A 195 89.47 114.24 -22.01
C ASP A 195 89.40 112.87 -21.30
N ARG A 196 89.42 111.79 -22.08
CA ARG A 196 89.32 110.38 -21.65
C ARG A 196 90.55 109.58 -22.05
N MET A 197 91.65 110.25 -22.38
CA MET A 197 92.91 109.62 -22.78
C MET A 197 93.45 108.67 -21.70
N TYR A 198 93.08 108.89 -20.43
CA TYR A 198 93.40 107.99 -19.32
C TYR A 198 92.90 106.54 -19.53
N PHE A 199 91.86 106.32 -20.35
CA PHE A 199 91.45 104.96 -20.74
C PHE A 199 92.56 104.20 -21.43
N LYS A 200 93.26 104.87 -22.34
CA LYS A 200 94.41 104.30 -23.04
C LYS A 200 95.67 104.35 -22.19
N ASP A 201 95.90 105.46 -21.49
CA ASP A 201 97.21 105.78 -20.92
C ASP A 201 97.44 105.15 -19.53
N ALA A 202 96.38 104.84 -18.78
CA ALA A 202 96.49 104.34 -17.42
C ALA A 202 95.47 103.27 -17.03
N LEU A 203 94.26 103.31 -17.59
CA LEU A 203 93.17 102.43 -17.20
C LEU A 203 93.41 101.01 -17.73
N THR A 204 93.31 100.04 -16.84
CA THR A 204 93.38 98.63 -17.19
C THR A 204 92.20 97.85 -16.61
N VAL A 205 91.78 96.81 -17.32
CA VAL A 205 90.76 95.85 -16.89
C VAL A 205 91.39 94.46 -16.94
N GLY A 206 91.58 93.83 -15.78
CA GLY A 206 92.29 92.55 -15.69
C GLY A 206 93.73 92.64 -16.24
N GLY A 207 94.40 93.78 -16.01
CA GLY A 207 95.76 94.05 -16.50
C GLY A 207 95.88 94.42 -17.98
N ARG A 208 94.77 94.39 -18.75
CA ARG A 208 94.74 94.81 -20.17
C ARG A 208 94.44 96.31 -20.27
N ALA A 209 95.21 97.06 -21.06
CA ALA A 209 94.95 98.49 -21.30
C ALA A 209 93.59 98.68 -21.97
N ALA A 210 92.80 99.65 -21.50
CA ALA A 210 91.49 99.98 -22.06
C ALA A 210 91.60 100.84 -23.33
N ASP A 211 92.44 100.41 -24.26
CA ASP A 211 92.80 101.10 -25.50
C ASP A 211 92.04 100.58 -26.73
N ASN A 212 91.08 99.67 -26.55
CA ASN A 212 90.29 99.12 -27.63
C ASN A 212 88.86 98.85 -27.17
N SER A 213 87.94 98.73 -28.14
CA SER A 213 86.51 98.58 -27.86
C SER A 213 86.20 97.34 -27.02
N SER A 214 86.91 96.23 -27.19
CA SER A 214 86.70 95.00 -26.43
C SER A 214 86.97 95.19 -24.94
N VAL A 215 88.09 95.80 -24.57
CA VAL A 215 88.46 95.99 -23.15
C VAL A 215 87.56 97.05 -22.49
N VAL A 216 87.12 98.07 -23.22
CA VAL A 216 86.13 99.05 -22.71
C VAL A 216 84.75 98.40 -22.54
N GLN A 217 84.40 97.40 -23.35
CA GLN A 217 83.15 96.65 -23.18
C GLN A 217 83.20 95.76 -21.94
N ASP A 218 84.35 95.12 -21.70
CA ASP A 218 84.60 94.38 -20.46
C ASP A 218 84.49 95.30 -19.23
N LEU A 219 85.01 96.54 -19.29
CA LEU A 219 84.81 97.53 -18.23
C LEU A 219 83.33 97.80 -17.93
N LEU A 220 82.51 98.05 -18.96
CA LEU A 220 81.08 98.32 -18.78
C LEU A 220 80.33 97.12 -18.20
N ARG A 221 80.66 95.91 -18.66
CA ARG A 221 80.08 94.67 -18.11
C ARG A 221 80.41 94.51 -16.63
N LEU A 222 81.67 94.74 -16.25
CA LEU A 222 82.13 94.64 -14.88
C LEU A 222 81.43 95.65 -13.96
N LEU A 223 81.32 96.92 -14.38
CA LEU A 223 80.63 97.96 -13.62
C LEU A 223 79.15 97.62 -13.37
N HIS A 224 78.48 97.02 -14.35
CA HIS A 224 77.10 96.55 -14.20
C HIS A 224 76.97 95.42 -13.16
N LEU A 225 77.92 94.48 -13.17
CA LEU A 225 77.94 93.38 -12.21
C LEU A 225 78.27 93.85 -10.78
N GLU A 226 79.16 94.84 -10.61
CA GLU A 226 79.46 95.47 -9.31
C GLU A 226 78.22 96.15 -8.69
N LYS A 227 77.37 96.78 -9.51
CA LYS A 227 76.11 97.37 -9.05
C LYS A 227 75.15 96.29 -8.52
N LYS A 228 74.95 95.21 -9.29
CA LYS A 228 74.11 94.08 -8.87
C LYS A 228 74.63 93.41 -7.60
N TRP A 229 75.95 93.27 -7.50
CA TRP A 229 76.62 92.74 -6.31
C TRP A 229 76.32 93.58 -5.07
N THR A 230 76.44 94.91 -5.18
CA THR A 230 76.16 95.84 -4.09
C THR A 230 74.69 95.78 -3.67
N GLU A 231 73.76 95.79 -4.64
CA GLU A 231 72.32 95.66 -4.36
C GLU A 231 71.99 94.39 -3.59
N LEU A 232 72.55 93.24 -4.00
CA LEU A 232 72.34 91.96 -3.33
C LEU A 232 72.87 91.98 -1.88
N LYS A 233 74.04 92.59 -1.64
CA LYS A 233 74.59 92.72 -0.29
C LYS A 233 73.72 93.59 0.60
N ASP A 234 73.25 94.73 0.09
CA ASP A 234 72.41 95.66 0.86
C ASP A 234 71.07 95.04 1.27
N LEU A 235 70.47 94.21 0.39
CA LEU A 235 69.22 93.50 0.68
C LEU A 235 69.33 92.57 1.89
N TRP A 236 70.41 91.81 1.97
CA TRP A 236 70.65 90.86 3.06
C TRP A 236 71.22 91.53 4.31
N ALA A 237 72.03 92.58 4.16
CA ALA A 237 72.50 93.40 5.28
C ALA A 237 71.32 94.03 6.04
N ALA A 238 70.27 94.46 5.33
CA ALA A 238 69.03 94.97 5.95
C ALA A 238 68.27 93.91 6.78
N GLN A 239 68.60 92.62 6.65
CA GLN A 239 68.08 91.53 7.48
C GLN A 239 69.09 91.04 8.53
N GLY A 240 70.19 91.77 8.71
CA GLY A 240 71.24 91.41 9.66
C GLY A 240 72.18 90.30 9.18
N VAL A 241 72.18 89.98 7.89
CA VAL A 241 73.13 89.04 7.28
C VAL A 241 74.28 89.83 6.65
N SER A 242 75.47 89.73 7.23
CA SER A 242 76.70 90.30 6.66
C SER A 242 77.63 89.17 6.25
N THR A 243 78.17 89.24 5.05
CA THR A 243 79.10 88.25 4.50
C THR A 243 80.48 88.88 4.26
N ASP A 244 81.53 88.18 4.71
CA ASP A 244 82.93 88.61 4.64
C ASP A 244 83.79 87.60 3.84
N GLY A 245 84.90 88.05 3.26
CA GLY A 245 85.85 87.20 2.52
C GLY A 245 85.70 87.22 0.99
N PRO A 246 86.17 86.21 0.25
CA PRO A 246 86.08 86.17 -1.21
C PRO A 246 84.64 86.19 -1.74
N ARG A 247 84.37 86.88 -2.86
CA ARG A 247 83.02 87.03 -3.43
C ARG A 247 82.31 85.72 -3.67
N ARG A 248 83.04 84.70 -4.14
CA ARG A 248 82.51 83.35 -4.35
C ARG A 248 81.94 82.73 -3.07
N LEU A 249 82.63 82.88 -1.93
CA LEU A 249 82.17 82.36 -0.64
C LEU A 249 80.97 83.16 -0.12
N GLN A 250 81.01 84.48 -0.24
CA GLN A 250 79.88 85.34 0.13
C GLN A 250 78.62 85.01 -0.69
N LEU A 251 78.74 84.78 -2.01
CA LEU A 251 77.61 84.37 -2.86
C LEU A 251 77.07 82.97 -2.50
N ALA A 252 77.92 82.05 -2.03
CA ALA A 252 77.48 80.74 -1.57
C ALA A 252 76.70 80.86 -0.25
N GLU A 253 77.17 81.67 0.69
CA GLU A 253 76.47 81.93 1.95
C GLU A 253 75.10 82.60 1.72
N LEU A 254 75.00 83.57 0.81
CA LEU A 254 73.72 84.17 0.44
C LEU A 254 72.77 83.18 -0.26
N ALA A 255 73.31 82.20 -1.01
CA ALA A 255 72.52 81.11 -1.57
C ALA A 255 71.92 80.21 -0.48
N GLU A 256 72.68 79.93 0.58
CA GLU A 256 72.17 79.20 1.75
C GLU A 256 71.06 79.99 2.46
N GLN A 257 71.20 81.32 2.61
CA GLN A 257 70.14 82.14 3.19
C GLN A 257 68.86 82.14 2.35
N LEU A 258 68.98 82.18 1.01
CA LEU A 258 67.83 82.02 0.11
C LEU A 258 67.16 80.65 0.27
N ASN A 259 67.91 79.58 0.45
CA ASN A 259 67.35 78.24 0.70
C ASN A 259 66.59 78.18 2.03
N LEU A 260 67.10 78.82 3.09
CA LEU A 260 66.40 78.93 4.37
C LEU A 260 65.09 79.72 4.21
N LEU A 261 65.12 80.81 3.45
CA LEU A 261 63.97 81.67 3.18
C LEU A 261 62.89 80.95 2.36
N ASN A 262 63.29 80.19 1.34
CA ASN A 262 62.37 79.35 0.56
C ASN A 262 61.71 78.26 1.41
N GLY A 263 62.39 77.77 2.46
CA GLY A 263 61.84 76.80 3.41
C GLY A 263 60.61 77.31 4.17
N LEU A 264 60.46 78.62 4.34
CA LEU A 264 59.29 79.21 5.02
C LEU A 264 57.99 79.03 4.23
N SER A 265 58.05 78.89 2.90
CA SER A 265 56.87 78.57 2.08
C SER A 265 56.24 77.21 2.45
N SER A 266 57.04 76.24 2.91
CA SER A 266 56.53 74.95 3.41
C SER A 266 55.72 75.13 4.70
N ILE A 267 56.21 75.99 5.61
CA ILE A 267 55.51 76.31 6.87
C ILE A 267 54.21 77.06 6.59
N HIS A 268 54.20 77.97 5.61
CA HIS A 268 52.98 78.65 5.17
C HIS A 268 51.94 77.65 4.66
N ALA A 269 52.34 76.70 3.82
CA ALA A 269 51.44 75.67 3.31
C ALA A 269 50.94 74.73 4.42
N ALA A 270 51.78 74.41 5.42
CA ALA A 270 51.37 73.63 6.59
C ALA A 270 50.35 74.39 7.46
N LEU A 271 50.52 75.71 7.62
CA LEU A 271 49.60 76.57 8.34
C LEU A 271 48.22 76.62 7.66
N ASP A 272 48.18 76.75 6.33
CA ASP A 272 46.92 76.75 5.58
C ASP A 272 46.20 75.40 5.67
N ARG A 273 46.93 74.28 5.61
CA ARG A 273 46.36 72.94 5.84
C ARG A 273 45.77 72.83 7.24
N ALA A 274 46.45 73.34 8.27
CA ALA A 274 45.97 73.32 9.64
C ALA A 274 44.69 74.16 9.80
N ARG A 275 44.62 75.35 9.19
CA ARG A 275 43.41 76.19 9.15
C ARG A 275 42.25 75.51 8.45
N GLN A 276 42.50 74.90 7.29
CA GLN A 276 41.46 74.20 6.54
C GLN A 276 40.93 72.99 7.31
N ALA A 277 41.82 72.21 7.93
CA ALA A 277 41.43 71.06 8.75
C ALA A 277 40.63 71.48 10.00
N LEU A 278 41.01 72.60 10.62
CA LEU A 278 40.30 73.18 11.77
C LEU A 278 38.89 73.62 11.38
N GLY A 279 38.74 74.33 10.26
CA GLY A 279 37.44 74.76 9.73
C GLY A 279 36.51 73.60 9.33
N GLY A 280 37.05 72.39 9.16
CA GLY A 280 36.26 71.18 8.92
C GLY A 280 35.55 70.62 10.16
N VAL A 281 35.87 71.12 11.35
CA VAL A 281 35.24 70.74 12.63
C VAL A 281 34.40 71.90 13.14
N ALA A 282 33.08 71.74 13.08
CA ALA A 282 32.14 72.77 13.52
C ALA A 282 32.26 73.04 15.03
N GLY A 283 32.33 74.31 15.44
CA GLY A 283 32.37 74.70 16.85
C GLY A 283 33.78 74.90 17.45
N LEU A 284 34.86 74.68 16.69
CA LEU A 284 36.22 75.03 17.11
C LEU A 284 36.55 76.49 16.82
N SER A 285 37.24 77.14 17.76
CA SER A 285 37.80 78.49 17.58
C SER A 285 39.22 78.43 17.02
N GLU A 286 39.59 79.39 16.17
CA GLU A 286 40.94 79.49 15.62
C GLU A 286 41.96 79.82 16.73
N PRO A 287 42.99 78.96 16.96
CA PRO A 287 44.01 79.23 17.96
C PRO A 287 44.95 80.33 17.49
N GLN A 288 45.63 80.97 18.44
CA GLN A 288 46.77 81.82 18.11
C GLN A 288 47.92 80.94 17.59
N TRP A 289 48.11 80.85 16.28
CA TRP A 289 49.09 79.95 15.65
C TRP A 289 50.56 80.16 16.09
N TRP A 290 50.89 81.34 16.63
CA TRP A 290 52.21 81.63 17.21
C TRP A 290 52.36 81.18 18.68
N ASN A 291 51.25 80.84 19.35
CA ASN A 291 51.19 80.38 20.73
C ASN A 291 51.26 78.85 20.80
N GLU A 292 52.41 78.34 21.23
CA GLU A 292 52.66 76.89 21.33
C GLU A 292 51.75 76.20 22.35
N SER A 293 51.36 76.89 23.42
CA SER A 293 50.50 76.32 24.48
C SER A 293 49.05 76.06 24.02
N GLU A 294 48.49 76.94 23.18
CA GLU A 294 47.14 76.76 22.62
C GLU A 294 47.08 75.60 21.63
N LEU A 295 48.14 75.42 20.82
CA LEU A 295 48.24 74.31 19.88
C LEU A 295 48.40 72.96 20.61
N ASP A 296 49.19 72.92 21.68
CA ASP A 296 49.39 71.72 22.49
C ASP A 296 48.12 71.31 23.26
N ALA A 297 47.37 72.29 23.77
CA ALA A 297 46.06 72.05 24.40
C ALA A 297 45.03 71.47 23.41
N LEU A 298 45.02 71.96 22.16
CA LEU A 298 44.15 71.44 21.10
C LEU A 298 44.53 70.01 20.69
N LEU A 299 45.83 69.73 20.53
CA LEU A 299 46.34 68.38 20.26
C LEU A 299 46.01 67.41 21.40
N THR A 300 46.10 67.87 22.65
CA THR A 300 45.76 67.07 23.84
C THR A 300 44.26 66.73 23.89
N SER A 301 43.40 67.69 23.58
CA SER A 301 41.94 67.49 23.49
C SER A 301 41.57 66.49 22.38
N LEU A 302 42.22 66.58 21.23
CA LEU A 302 41.97 65.69 20.09
C LEU A 302 42.43 64.26 20.38
N ARG A 303 43.58 64.10 21.05
CA ARG A 303 44.06 62.80 21.55
C ARG A 303 43.15 62.18 22.60
N ALA A 304 42.48 62.99 23.43
CA ALA A 304 41.51 62.51 24.41
C ALA A 304 40.23 62.01 23.73
N ALA A 305 39.72 62.74 22.72
CA ALA A 305 38.55 62.35 21.95
C ALA A 305 38.75 61.02 21.20
N ASP A 306 39.92 60.82 20.56
CA ASP A 306 40.23 59.54 19.89
C ASP A 306 40.32 58.37 20.87
N ALA A 307 40.85 58.58 22.07
CA ALA A 307 40.93 57.55 23.09
C ALA A 307 39.54 57.12 23.60
N GLU A 308 38.60 58.07 23.72
CA GLU A 308 37.23 57.76 24.14
C GLU A 308 36.45 56.96 23.09
N HIS A 309 36.58 57.33 21.81
CA HIS A 309 36.02 56.55 20.70
C HIS A 309 36.62 55.14 20.61
N ALA A 310 37.93 54.99 20.85
CA ALA A 310 38.57 53.68 20.86
C ALA A 310 38.09 52.78 22.01
N ALA A 311 37.83 53.35 23.19
CA ALA A 311 37.25 52.63 24.33
C ALA A 311 35.81 52.18 24.02
N GLN A 312 35.00 53.07 23.44
CA GLN A 312 33.62 52.76 23.07
C GLN A 312 33.53 51.66 21.99
N ALA A 313 34.37 51.73 20.95
CA ALA A 313 34.40 50.70 19.91
C ALA A 313 34.80 49.31 20.45
N SER A 314 35.76 49.26 21.39
CA SER A 314 36.18 48.02 22.04
C SER A 314 35.10 47.44 22.95
N ARG A 315 34.34 48.31 23.63
CA ARG A 315 33.15 47.92 24.42
C ARG A 315 32.06 47.32 23.56
N GLU A 316 31.73 47.96 22.44
CA GLU A 316 30.71 47.47 21.50
C GLU A 316 31.10 46.11 20.89
N ALA A 317 32.38 45.90 20.59
CA ALA A 317 32.88 44.61 20.10
C ALA A 317 32.71 43.46 21.12
N LEU A 318 32.81 43.76 22.41
CA LEU A 318 32.58 42.78 23.48
C LEU A 318 31.09 42.58 23.75
N GLU A 319 30.34 43.67 23.94
CA GLU A 319 28.95 43.65 24.37
C GLU A 319 27.96 43.34 23.25
N GLY A 320 28.35 43.45 21.98
CA GLY A 320 27.51 43.15 20.83
C GLY A 320 26.97 41.72 20.80
N THR A 321 27.57 40.79 21.55
CA THR A 321 27.12 39.40 21.68
C THR A 321 26.17 39.14 22.84
N LEU A 322 26.04 40.08 23.79
CA LEU A 322 25.14 39.94 24.94
C LEU A 322 23.67 39.73 24.54
N PRO A 323 23.08 40.48 23.58
CA PRO A 323 21.67 40.27 23.20
C PRO A 323 21.38 38.85 22.70
N TYR A 324 22.33 38.23 22.00
CA TYR A 324 22.21 36.84 21.54
C TYR A 324 22.21 35.86 22.71
N LEU A 325 23.14 36.02 23.66
CA LEU A 325 23.24 35.16 24.85
C LEU A 325 22.05 35.34 25.79
N GLU A 326 21.58 36.57 25.98
CA GLU A 326 20.39 36.84 26.80
C GLU A 326 19.11 36.28 26.16
N GLY A 327 19.01 36.31 24.82
CA GLY A 327 17.93 35.65 24.08
C GLY A 327 17.90 34.14 24.32
N LEU A 328 19.06 33.48 24.31
CA LEU A 328 19.16 32.06 24.65
C LEU A 328 18.73 31.79 26.09
N ARG A 329 19.18 32.61 27.04
CA ARG A 329 18.79 32.50 28.46
C ARG A 329 17.28 32.65 28.66
N ALA A 330 16.65 33.61 27.98
CA ALA A 330 15.22 33.89 28.11
C ALA A 330 14.32 32.77 27.57
N ALA A 331 14.81 31.92 26.67
CA ALA A 331 14.07 30.79 26.11
C ALA A 331 13.81 29.64 27.11
N GLY A 332 14.41 29.69 28.31
CA GLY A 332 14.13 28.74 29.42
C GLY A 332 14.82 27.38 29.33
N SER A 333 15.47 27.05 28.20
CA SER A 333 16.19 25.79 27.97
C SER A 333 17.70 25.97 27.74
N ALA A 334 18.29 27.09 28.20
CA ALA A 334 19.71 27.36 28.02
C ALA A 334 20.59 26.46 28.89
N HIS A 335 21.72 26.02 28.34
CA HIS A 335 22.76 25.33 29.08
C HIS A 335 23.44 26.30 30.08
N PRO A 336 23.84 25.87 31.29
CA PRO A 336 24.45 26.73 32.32
C PRO A 336 25.63 27.59 31.82
N VAL A 337 26.42 27.06 30.88
CA VAL A 337 27.55 27.77 30.23
C VAL A 337 27.16 29.12 29.61
N VAL A 338 25.89 29.33 29.25
CA VAL A 338 25.38 30.61 28.75
C VAL A 338 25.47 31.69 29.85
N LEU A 339 25.17 31.34 31.10
CA LEU A 339 25.30 32.26 32.23
C LEU A 339 26.77 32.57 32.52
N ASP A 340 27.65 31.58 32.40
CA ASP A 340 29.09 31.73 32.58
C ASP A 340 29.68 32.68 31.51
N LEU A 341 29.22 32.57 30.26
CA LEU A 341 29.60 33.50 29.19
C LEU A 341 29.08 34.92 29.42
N ILE A 342 27.81 35.08 29.81
CA ILE A 342 27.23 36.41 30.10
C ILE A 342 27.99 37.09 31.25
N SER A 343 28.21 36.38 32.35
CA SER A 343 28.88 36.92 33.53
C SER A 343 30.35 37.28 33.27
N SER A 344 31.09 36.42 32.55
CA SER A 344 32.47 36.71 32.17
C SER A 344 32.60 37.87 31.18
N LEU A 345 31.68 38.01 30.22
CA LEU A 345 31.58 39.16 29.32
C LEU A 345 31.34 40.46 30.07
N GLN A 346 30.38 40.48 30.99
CA GLN A 346 30.06 41.66 31.80
C GLN A 346 31.20 42.05 32.75
N ALA A 347 31.89 41.07 33.33
CA ALA A 347 33.00 41.29 34.26
C ALA A 347 34.35 41.58 33.55
N ARG A 348 34.42 41.46 32.22
CA ARG A 348 35.67 41.51 31.44
C ARG A 348 36.72 40.48 31.90
N ASP A 349 36.27 39.32 32.38
CA ASP A 349 37.14 38.26 32.89
C ASP A 349 37.55 37.30 31.76
N ALA A 350 38.77 37.48 31.26
CA ALA A 350 39.31 36.67 30.17
C ALA A 350 39.52 35.20 30.52
N LEU A 351 39.85 34.89 31.78
CA LEU A 351 40.07 33.50 32.21
C LEU A 351 38.75 32.75 32.32
N ALA A 352 37.74 33.38 32.94
CA ALA A 352 36.40 32.82 33.03
C ALA A 352 35.76 32.65 31.65
N TYR A 353 35.92 33.65 30.76
CA TYR A 353 35.41 33.57 29.39
C TYR A 353 36.06 32.43 28.60
N GLY A 354 37.39 32.29 28.67
CA GLY A 354 38.11 31.19 28.02
C GLY A 354 37.66 29.81 28.50
N SER A 355 37.45 29.65 29.81
CA SER A 355 36.92 28.39 30.39
C SER A 355 35.51 28.07 29.90
N ALA A 356 34.63 29.08 29.85
CA ALA A 356 33.27 28.93 29.35
C ALA A 356 33.27 28.60 27.84
N TYR A 357 34.13 29.25 27.05
CA TYR A 357 34.30 28.98 25.61
C TYR A 357 34.75 27.53 25.35
N LEU A 358 35.75 27.04 26.08
CA LEU A 358 36.20 25.63 25.97
C LEU A 358 35.09 24.65 26.36
N SER A 359 34.26 25.01 27.35
CA SER A 359 33.10 24.21 27.74
C SER A 359 32.08 24.12 26.61
N VAL A 360 31.81 25.22 25.88
CA VAL A 360 30.96 25.19 24.67
C VAL A 360 31.57 24.30 23.59
N THR A 361 32.89 24.37 23.35
CA THR A 361 33.58 23.52 22.38
C THR A 361 33.46 22.03 22.72
N ALA A 362 33.60 21.68 24.00
CA ALA A 362 33.43 20.30 24.46
C ALA A 362 31.98 19.82 24.27
N LEU A 363 31.00 20.66 24.59
CA LEU A 363 29.58 20.37 24.41
C LEU A 363 29.20 20.19 22.94
N GLU A 364 29.77 20.96 22.01
CA GLU A 364 29.54 20.76 20.57
C GLU A 364 30.04 19.40 20.08
N ARG A 365 31.25 18.99 20.50
CA ARG A 365 31.81 17.67 20.15
C ARG A 365 30.94 16.53 20.69
N ARG A 366 30.51 16.62 21.96
CA ARG A 366 29.63 15.63 22.59
C ARG A 366 28.24 15.59 21.95
N ALA A 367 27.68 16.74 21.57
CA ALA A 367 26.40 16.80 20.89
C ALA A 367 26.44 16.21 19.47
N ALA A 368 27.58 16.33 18.77
CA ALA A 368 27.77 15.63 17.49
C ALA A 368 27.79 14.11 17.67
N ALA A 369 28.38 13.59 18.74
CA ALA A 369 28.34 12.17 19.08
C ALA A 369 26.91 11.68 19.38
N LEU A 370 26.12 12.46 20.14
CA LEU A 370 24.71 12.18 20.38
C LEU A 370 23.86 12.22 19.08
N ALA A 371 24.17 13.14 18.16
CA ALA A 371 23.48 13.23 16.88
C ALA A 371 23.78 12.01 15.98
N ASP A 372 25.03 11.54 15.94
CA ASP A 372 25.42 10.31 15.24
C ASP A 372 24.72 9.08 15.85
N GLN A 373 24.76 8.94 17.19
CA GLN A 373 24.02 7.91 17.93
C GLN A 373 22.53 7.91 17.56
N THR A 374 21.88 9.07 17.62
CA THR A 374 20.45 9.22 17.34
C THR A 374 20.14 8.84 15.89
N THR A 375 20.99 9.24 14.94
CA THR A 375 20.82 8.95 13.51
C THR A 375 20.93 7.45 13.23
N LEU A 376 21.98 6.81 13.72
CA LEU A 376 22.21 5.37 13.53
C LEU A 376 21.13 4.53 14.23
N LEU A 377 20.78 4.89 15.47
CA LEU A 377 19.72 4.20 16.21
C LEU A 377 18.36 4.35 15.51
N THR A 378 18.03 5.53 14.97
CA THR A 378 16.77 5.74 14.24
C THR A 378 16.71 4.91 12.95
N ARG A 379 17.83 4.80 12.21
CA ARG A 379 17.93 3.91 11.03
C ARG A 379 17.67 2.46 11.42
N LEU A 380 18.33 1.98 12.48
CA LEU A 380 18.14 0.62 12.98
C LEU A 380 16.70 0.39 13.46
N GLN A 381 16.13 1.34 14.20
CA GLN A 381 14.79 1.23 14.78
C GLN A 381 13.67 1.23 13.73
N ARG A 382 13.87 1.91 12.59
CA ARG A 382 12.96 1.86 11.45
C ARG A 382 12.93 0.49 10.77
N ALA A 383 14.09 -0.16 10.64
CA ALA A 383 14.19 -1.44 9.94
C ALA A 383 14.00 -2.65 10.86
N ALA A 384 14.44 -2.57 12.11
CA ALA A 384 14.41 -3.62 13.12
C ALA A 384 14.18 -3.05 14.54
N PRO A 385 12.93 -2.68 14.88
CA PRO A 385 12.62 -2.03 16.16
C PRO A 385 12.92 -2.89 17.38
N LEU A 386 12.73 -4.21 17.28
CA LEU A 386 13.03 -5.15 18.37
C LEU A 386 14.53 -5.27 18.63
N LEU A 387 15.34 -5.26 17.56
CA LEU A 387 16.80 -5.29 17.67
C LEU A 387 17.31 -3.99 18.30
N ALA A 388 16.81 -2.84 17.84
CA ALA A 388 17.15 -1.54 18.43
C ALA A 388 16.79 -1.47 19.93
N ALA A 389 15.61 -1.98 20.32
CA ALA A 389 15.19 -2.02 21.71
C ALA A 389 16.11 -2.91 22.56
N ALA A 390 16.41 -4.13 22.10
CA ALA A 390 17.30 -5.06 22.81
C ALA A 390 18.72 -4.50 22.96
N LEU A 391 19.25 -3.85 21.91
CA LEU A 391 20.56 -3.21 21.94
C LEU A 391 20.65 -2.08 22.96
N VAL A 392 19.59 -1.25 23.09
CA VAL A 392 19.54 -0.16 24.07
C VAL A 392 19.36 -0.70 25.50
N GLU A 393 18.53 -1.72 25.70
CA GLU A 393 18.25 -2.31 27.00
C GLU A 393 19.47 -3.08 27.56
N GLN A 394 20.25 -3.71 26.68
CA GLN A 394 21.38 -4.57 27.03
C GLN A 394 22.71 -4.03 26.49
N VAL A 395 22.87 -2.70 26.44
CA VAL A 395 24.05 -2.04 25.84
C VAL A 395 25.39 -2.49 26.43
N ASP A 396 25.41 -2.87 27.71
CA ASP A 396 26.61 -3.30 28.43
C ASP A 396 26.92 -4.81 28.26
N ASP A 397 26.08 -5.56 27.53
CA ASP A 397 26.34 -6.97 27.23
C ASP A 397 27.50 -7.08 26.22
N ALA A 398 28.55 -7.82 26.62
CA ALA A 398 29.76 -8.01 25.83
C ALA A 398 29.52 -8.87 24.57
N ASP A 399 28.44 -9.65 24.53
CA ASP A 399 28.09 -10.43 23.34
C ASP A 399 27.74 -9.52 22.14
N TRP A 400 27.35 -8.26 22.37
CA TRP A 400 27.04 -7.33 21.27
C TRP A 400 28.28 -6.96 20.45
N ASP A 401 29.47 -6.96 21.05
CA ASP A 401 30.72 -6.64 20.37
C ASP A 401 30.99 -7.64 19.23
N GLU A 402 30.75 -8.94 19.47
CA GLU A 402 30.86 -9.96 18.42
C GLU A 402 29.65 -9.92 17.48
N ARG A 403 28.42 -9.87 18.00
CA ARG A 403 27.19 -9.96 17.18
C ARG A 403 27.09 -8.85 16.13
N LEU A 404 27.51 -7.62 16.44
CA LEU A 404 27.41 -6.48 15.52
C LEU A 404 28.52 -6.46 14.46
N THR A 405 29.64 -7.16 14.67
CA THR A 405 30.70 -7.31 13.63
C THR A 405 30.29 -8.18 12.45
N HIS A 406 29.19 -8.91 12.57
CA HIS A 406 28.63 -9.76 11.52
C HIS A 406 27.18 -9.42 11.20
N LEU A 407 26.77 -8.17 11.42
CA LEU A 407 25.39 -7.73 11.24
C LEU A 407 24.93 -7.91 9.79
N ASP A 408 25.75 -7.52 8.81
CA ASP A 408 25.36 -7.60 7.39
C ASP A 408 25.15 -9.05 6.93
N ALA A 409 26.07 -9.96 7.28
CA ALA A 409 25.94 -11.38 6.96
C ALA A 409 24.73 -12.02 7.65
N THR A 410 24.49 -11.68 8.92
CA THR A 410 23.35 -12.17 9.71
C THR A 410 22.04 -11.64 9.15
N TRP A 411 21.99 -10.38 8.71
CA TRP A 411 20.82 -9.76 8.08
C TRP A 411 20.43 -10.47 6.79
N ARG A 412 21.41 -10.74 5.91
CA ARG A 412 21.17 -11.48 4.65
C ARG A 412 20.65 -12.88 4.91
N TRP A 413 21.22 -13.58 5.88
CA TRP A 413 20.72 -14.91 6.27
C TRP A 413 19.28 -14.85 6.78
N ALA A 414 18.98 -13.92 7.70
CA ALA A 414 17.64 -13.75 8.25
C ALA A 414 16.61 -13.38 7.18
N HIS A 415 17.01 -12.56 6.20
CA HIS A 415 16.13 -12.21 5.08
C HIS A 415 15.87 -13.41 4.17
N VAL A 416 16.91 -14.19 3.82
CA VAL A 416 16.75 -15.40 3.01
C VAL A 416 15.88 -16.42 3.73
N ASP A 417 16.10 -16.64 5.04
CA ASP A 417 15.29 -17.54 5.85
C ASP A 417 13.83 -17.07 5.96
N THR A 418 13.60 -15.78 6.20
CA THR A 418 12.24 -15.19 6.22
C THR A 418 11.56 -15.38 4.87
N ARG A 419 12.26 -15.10 3.77
CA ARG A 419 11.74 -15.23 2.42
C ARG A 419 11.45 -16.69 2.07
N LEU A 420 12.34 -17.61 2.45
CA LEU A 420 12.13 -19.04 2.30
C LEU A 420 10.92 -19.49 3.11
N ARG A 421 10.74 -19.03 4.35
CA ARG A 421 9.56 -19.34 5.19
C ARG A 421 8.27 -18.79 4.59
N GLU A 422 8.28 -17.62 3.95
CA GLU A 422 7.12 -17.10 3.21
C GLU A 422 6.79 -17.94 1.98
N ILE A 423 7.79 -18.23 1.14
CA ILE A 423 7.61 -19.01 -0.10
C ILE A 423 7.19 -20.45 0.20
N THR A 424 7.70 -21.02 1.30
CA THR A 424 7.39 -22.38 1.76
C THR A 424 6.28 -22.41 2.80
N ARG A 425 5.54 -21.31 3.00
CA ARG A 425 4.48 -21.25 4.01
C ARG A 425 3.41 -22.29 3.67
N PRO A 426 3.24 -23.34 4.49
CA PRO A 426 2.38 -24.48 4.16
C PRO A 426 0.93 -24.03 3.92
N ASP A 427 0.47 -23.09 4.75
CA ASP A 427 -0.92 -22.67 4.76
C ASP A 427 -1.24 -21.59 3.72
N ALA A 428 -0.24 -20.98 3.06
CA ALA A 428 -0.49 -19.92 2.08
C ALA A 428 -1.35 -20.40 0.92
N GLU A 429 -1.04 -21.58 0.40
CA GLU A 429 -1.80 -22.18 -0.69
C GLU A 429 -3.20 -22.60 -0.23
N GLN A 430 -3.32 -23.20 0.95
CA GLN A 430 -4.62 -23.58 1.54
C GLN A 430 -5.54 -22.37 1.73
N VAL A 431 -5.02 -21.27 2.26
CA VAL A 431 -5.78 -20.02 2.44
C VAL A 431 -6.25 -19.47 1.10
N VAL A 432 -5.37 -19.43 0.10
CA VAL A 432 -5.75 -18.95 -1.25
C VAL A 432 -6.77 -19.87 -1.91
N ARG A 433 -6.64 -21.20 -1.76
CA ARG A 433 -7.62 -22.18 -2.26
C ARG A 433 -8.97 -22.04 -1.56
N ALA A 434 -8.98 -21.87 -0.24
CA ALA A 434 -10.19 -21.66 0.54
C ALA A 434 -10.92 -20.38 0.08
N ASN A 435 -10.18 -19.28 -0.07
CA ASN A 435 -10.72 -18.02 -0.60
C ASN A 435 -11.26 -18.19 -2.02
N LEU A 436 -10.54 -18.92 -2.89
CA LEU A 436 -10.99 -19.19 -4.26
C LEU A 436 -12.29 -20.01 -4.27
N SER A 437 -12.40 -21.03 -3.40
CA SER A 437 -13.60 -21.85 -3.27
C SER A 437 -14.79 -21.03 -2.77
N GLU A 438 -14.59 -20.21 -1.73
CA GLU A 438 -15.61 -19.31 -1.18
C GLU A 438 -16.11 -18.32 -2.25
N VAL A 439 -15.20 -17.65 -2.94
CA VAL A 439 -15.53 -16.70 -4.01
C VAL A 439 -16.26 -17.37 -5.17
N ARG A 440 -15.89 -18.60 -5.54
CA ARG A 440 -16.61 -19.39 -6.56
C ARG A 440 -18.02 -19.77 -6.10
N GLY A 441 -18.19 -20.11 -4.82
CA GLY A 441 -19.50 -20.34 -4.21
C GLY A 441 -20.40 -19.10 -4.31
N GLN A 442 -19.88 -17.97 -3.85
CA GLN A 442 -20.56 -16.66 -3.94
C GLN A 442 -20.89 -16.28 -5.39
N GLN A 443 -19.99 -16.54 -6.34
CA GLN A 443 -20.24 -16.29 -7.76
C GLN A 443 -21.42 -17.11 -8.28
N ARG A 444 -21.49 -18.40 -7.94
CA ARG A 444 -22.57 -19.30 -8.37
C ARG A 444 -23.91 -18.88 -7.82
N GLU A 445 -23.97 -18.59 -6.52
CA GLU A 445 -25.19 -18.13 -5.84
C GLU A 445 -25.66 -16.79 -6.40
N THR A 446 -24.75 -15.83 -6.53
CA THR A 446 -25.05 -14.50 -7.09
C THR A 446 -25.55 -14.61 -8.53
N LEU A 447 -24.93 -15.47 -9.36
CA LEU A 447 -25.37 -15.70 -10.73
C LEU A 447 -26.77 -16.33 -10.77
N GLY A 448 -27.03 -17.32 -9.91
CA GLY A 448 -28.35 -17.95 -9.78
C GLY A 448 -29.43 -16.95 -9.37
N HIS A 449 -29.16 -16.14 -8.34
CA HIS A 449 -30.06 -15.08 -7.89
C HIS A 449 -30.27 -14.01 -8.98
N LEU A 450 -29.20 -13.57 -9.64
CA LEU A 450 -29.29 -12.60 -10.73
C LEU A 450 -30.13 -13.14 -11.91
N ALA A 451 -29.95 -14.41 -12.27
CA ALA A 451 -30.74 -15.05 -13.32
C ALA A 451 -32.22 -15.10 -12.93
N ALA A 452 -32.54 -15.51 -11.69
CA ALA A 452 -33.91 -15.54 -11.19
C ALA A 452 -34.55 -14.14 -11.17
N VAL A 453 -33.86 -13.13 -10.65
CA VAL A 453 -34.35 -11.74 -10.62
C VAL A 453 -34.54 -11.18 -12.03
N LYS A 454 -33.60 -11.42 -12.94
CA LYS A 454 -33.74 -11.00 -14.35
C LYS A 454 -34.93 -11.69 -15.02
N ALA A 455 -35.14 -12.98 -14.77
CA ALA A 455 -36.28 -13.72 -15.29
C ALA A 455 -37.60 -13.16 -14.77
N TRP A 456 -37.73 -12.98 -13.44
CA TRP A 456 -38.93 -12.40 -12.82
C TRP A 456 -39.20 -10.98 -13.27
N ARG A 457 -38.19 -10.12 -13.33
CA ARG A 457 -38.33 -8.75 -13.83
C ARG A 457 -38.83 -8.73 -15.27
N ASN A 458 -38.21 -9.52 -16.16
CA ASN A 458 -38.63 -9.58 -17.56
C ASN A 458 -40.05 -10.15 -17.72
N THR A 459 -40.46 -11.07 -16.84
CA THR A 459 -41.84 -11.57 -16.75
C THR A 459 -42.80 -10.46 -16.32
N LEU A 460 -42.53 -9.76 -15.22
CA LEU A 460 -43.39 -8.71 -14.68
C LEU A 460 -43.46 -7.48 -15.59
N ASP A 461 -42.35 -7.06 -16.20
CA ASP A 461 -42.29 -5.92 -17.12
C ASP A 461 -43.14 -6.15 -18.39
N ARG A 462 -43.33 -7.42 -18.80
CA ARG A 462 -44.14 -7.81 -19.98
C ARG A 462 -45.57 -8.22 -19.61
N LEU A 463 -45.88 -8.41 -18.33
CA LEU A 463 -47.19 -8.86 -17.88
C LEU A 463 -48.20 -7.71 -17.97
N THR A 464 -49.13 -7.83 -18.92
CA THR A 464 -50.25 -6.88 -19.02
C THR A 464 -51.36 -7.22 -18.04
N GLN A 465 -52.17 -6.23 -17.65
CA GLN A 465 -53.32 -6.45 -16.76
C GLN A 465 -54.32 -7.50 -17.32
N GLY A 466 -54.47 -7.57 -18.65
CA GLY A 466 -55.27 -8.60 -19.32
C GLY A 466 -54.67 -10.00 -19.22
N GLN A 467 -53.34 -10.13 -19.30
CA GLN A 467 -52.67 -11.43 -19.12
C GLN A 467 -52.74 -11.92 -17.67
N GLN A 468 -52.59 -11.02 -16.70
CA GLN A 468 -52.76 -11.35 -15.28
C GLN A 468 -54.17 -11.87 -14.97
N ALA A 469 -55.20 -11.18 -15.47
CA ALA A 469 -56.59 -11.61 -15.33
C ALA A 469 -56.83 -13.00 -15.96
N ASN A 470 -56.19 -13.27 -17.11
CA ASN A 470 -56.27 -14.56 -17.79
C ASN A 470 -55.53 -15.69 -17.04
N LEU A 471 -54.42 -15.43 -16.35
CA LEU A 471 -53.78 -16.41 -15.47
C LEU A 471 -54.67 -16.80 -14.30
N VAL A 472 -55.30 -15.82 -13.66
CA VAL A 472 -56.27 -16.05 -12.57
C VAL A 472 -57.49 -16.82 -13.10
N ALA A 473 -58.00 -16.46 -14.28
CA ALA A 473 -59.11 -17.17 -14.92
C ALA A 473 -58.75 -18.62 -15.27
N TRP A 474 -57.52 -18.88 -15.72
CA TRP A 474 -57.03 -20.24 -15.96
C TRP A 474 -56.93 -21.05 -14.67
N GLN A 475 -56.31 -20.51 -13.61
CA GLN A 475 -56.19 -21.19 -12.31
C GLN A 475 -57.57 -21.58 -11.75
N GLN A 476 -58.53 -20.65 -11.82
CA GLN A 476 -59.91 -20.90 -11.38
C GLN A 476 -60.62 -21.93 -12.25
N ALA A 477 -60.37 -21.95 -13.57
CA ALA A 477 -60.95 -22.91 -14.49
C ALA A 477 -60.37 -24.32 -14.28
N VAL A 478 -59.06 -24.46 -14.10
CA VAL A 478 -58.38 -25.74 -13.82
C VAL A 478 -58.84 -26.33 -12.47
N LYS A 479 -58.95 -25.50 -11.43
CA LYS A 479 -59.49 -25.92 -10.12
C LYS A 479 -60.93 -26.46 -10.23
N LYS A 480 -61.73 -25.94 -11.16
CA LYS A 480 -63.11 -26.40 -11.45
C LYS A 480 -63.17 -27.62 -12.38
N VAL A 481 -62.11 -27.94 -13.12
CA VAL A 481 -62.00 -29.17 -13.93
C VAL A 481 -61.78 -30.39 -13.04
N GLY A 482 -60.96 -30.27 -11.99
CA GLY A 482 -60.70 -31.34 -11.01
C GLY A 482 -60.25 -32.66 -11.66
N LYS A 483 -60.85 -33.79 -11.28
CA LYS A 483 -60.56 -35.14 -11.86
C LYS A 483 -61.10 -35.36 -13.28
N GLY A 484 -61.64 -34.34 -13.94
CA GLY A 484 -62.10 -34.43 -15.33
C GLY A 484 -63.42 -35.17 -15.58
N THR A 485 -64.08 -35.69 -14.54
CA THR A 485 -65.29 -36.55 -14.65
C THR A 485 -66.63 -35.79 -14.56
N GLY A 486 -66.60 -34.47 -14.32
CA GLY A 486 -67.82 -33.67 -14.14
C GLY A 486 -68.54 -33.31 -15.45
N LYS A 487 -69.88 -33.20 -15.41
CA LYS A 487 -70.75 -32.82 -16.56
C LYS A 487 -70.35 -31.50 -17.26
N HIS A 488 -69.66 -30.60 -16.56
CA HIS A 488 -69.18 -29.31 -17.07
C HIS A 488 -67.66 -29.24 -17.24
N ALA A 489 -66.92 -30.33 -17.03
CA ALA A 489 -65.45 -30.37 -17.14
C ALA A 489 -64.98 -29.91 -18.54
N GLY A 490 -65.64 -30.36 -19.62
CA GLY A 490 -65.33 -29.90 -20.98
C GLY A 490 -65.54 -28.40 -21.22
N LYS A 491 -66.51 -27.78 -20.52
CA LYS A 491 -66.75 -26.33 -20.58
C LYS A 491 -65.64 -25.57 -19.85
N PHE A 492 -65.28 -26.00 -18.64
CA PHE A 492 -64.19 -25.38 -17.88
C PHE A 492 -62.83 -25.62 -18.52
N MET A 493 -62.61 -26.76 -19.18
CA MET A 493 -61.41 -27.03 -19.98
C MET A 493 -61.30 -26.07 -21.17
N THR A 494 -62.40 -25.79 -21.85
CA THR A 494 -62.43 -24.78 -22.93
C THR A 494 -62.10 -23.38 -22.40
N VAL A 495 -62.61 -23.02 -21.23
CA VAL A 495 -62.28 -21.73 -20.56
C VAL A 495 -60.81 -21.68 -20.16
N ALA A 496 -60.27 -22.77 -19.59
CA ALA A 496 -58.86 -22.90 -19.24
C ALA A 496 -57.97 -22.74 -20.48
N ARG A 497 -58.26 -23.44 -21.58
CA ARG A 497 -57.51 -23.32 -22.86
C ARG A 497 -57.50 -21.89 -23.40
N ARG A 498 -58.66 -21.21 -23.39
CA ARG A 498 -58.76 -19.82 -23.87
C ARG A 498 -57.96 -18.86 -23.00
N ALA A 499 -58.11 -18.97 -21.68
CA ALA A 499 -57.40 -18.13 -20.72
C ALA A 499 -55.88 -18.37 -20.80
N LEU A 500 -55.47 -19.63 -20.89
CA LEU A 500 -54.06 -20.02 -21.03
C LEU A 500 -53.43 -19.50 -22.32
N SER A 501 -54.13 -19.62 -23.45
CA SER A 501 -53.66 -19.12 -24.75
C SER A 501 -53.37 -17.62 -24.72
N GLN A 502 -54.23 -16.84 -24.03
CA GLN A 502 -54.05 -15.39 -23.88
C GLN A 502 -52.96 -15.01 -22.87
N ALA A 503 -52.69 -15.86 -21.88
CA ALA A 503 -51.67 -15.64 -20.86
C ALA A 503 -50.30 -16.29 -21.19
N ARG A 504 -50.22 -17.16 -22.19
CA ARG A 504 -49.05 -17.98 -22.53
C ARG A 504 -47.75 -17.19 -22.63
N GLY A 505 -47.78 -16.03 -23.30
CA GLY A 505 -46.60 -15.18 -23.52
C GLY A 505 -46.11 -14.44 -22.27
N SER A 506 -46.84 -14.51 -21.16
CA SER A 506 -46.46 -13.91 -19.89
C SER A 506 -45.67 -14.84 -18.97
N ILE A 507 -45.73 -16.15 -19.18
CA ILE A 507 -44.98 -17.13 -18.38
C ILE A 507 -43.66 -17.45 -19.08
N PRO A 508 -42.51 -17.36 -18.38
CA PRO A 508 -41.19 -17.50 -19.00
C PRO A 508 -40.83 -18.95 -19.38
N ALA A 509 -41.40 -19.95 -18.70
CA ALA A 509 -41.15 -21.37 -18.96
C ALA A 509 -42.36 -22.24 -18.56
N TRP A 510 -42.61 -23.30 -19.33
CA TRP A 510 -43.68 -24.28 -19.08
C TRP A 510 -43.09 -25.67 -18.93
N ILE A 511 -43.49 -26.39 -17.88
CA ILE A 511 -43.10 -27.79 -17.64
C ILE A 511 -44.38 -28.62 -17.68
N MET A 512 -44.51 -29.51 -18.67
CA MET A 512 -45.69 -30.35 -18.83
C MET A 512 -45.42 -31.63 -19.64
N PRO A 513 -46.12 -32.74 -19.34
CA PRO A 513 -46.17 -33.93 -20.19
C PRO A 513 -46.69 -33.64 -21.61
N LEU A 514 -46.25 -34.43 -22.60
CA LEU A 514 -46.57 -34.25 -24.03
C LEU A 514 -48.08 -34.14 -24.32
N HIS A 515 -48.90 -35.03 -23.74
CA HIS A 515 -50.35 -35.03 -23.95
C HIS A 515 -51.01 -33.73 -23.45
N LEU A 516 -50.52 -33.16 -22.34
CA LEU A 516 -51.02 -31.88 -21.83
C LEU A 516 -50.65 -30.71 -22.74
N VAL A 517 -49.57 -30.77 -23.52
CA VAL A 517 -49.25 -29.74 -24.51
C VAL A 517 -50.34 -29.68 -25.58
N ALA A 518 -50.70 -30.85 -26.13
CA ALA A 518 -51.74 -30.97 -27.15
C ALA A 518 -53.14 -30.63 -26.60
N GLU A 519 -53.40 -30.90 -25.33
CA GLU A 519 -54.65 -30.55 -24.67
C GLU A 519 -54.71 -29.09 -24.19
N SER A 520 -53.60 -28.45 -23.88
CA SER A 520 -53.60 -27.11 -23.27
C SER A 520 -53.58 -26.00 -24.31
N PHE A 521 -52.99 -26.27 -25.47
CA PHE A 521 -52.75 -25.27 -26.50
C PHE A 521 -53.35 -25.66 -27.85
N ALA A 522 -53.86 -24.66 -28.57
CA ALA A 522 -54.14 -24.83 -29.99
C ALA A 522 -52.79 -24.75 -30.75
N PRO A 523 -52.38 -25.78 -31.51
CA PRO A 523 -51.09 -25.79 -32.19
C PRO A 523 -51.01 -24.66 -33.22
N THR A 524 -50.06 -23.75 -33.05
CA THR A 524 -49.74 -22.68 -34.01
C THR A 524 -48.24 -22.69 -34.29
N GLN A 525 -47.86 -22.41 -35.53
CA GLN A 525 -46.46 -22.45 -35.94
C GLN A 525 -45.59 -21.52 -35.08
N GLY A 526 -44.46 -22.03 -34.58
CA GLY A 526 -43.48 -21.22 -33.83
C GLY A 526 -44.06 -20.53 -32.60
N MET A 527 -45.10 -21.12 -31.98
CA MET A 527 -45.71 -20.58 -30.77
C MET A 527 -44.66 -20.43 -29.66
N PHE A 528 -43.82 -21.43 -29.43
CA PHE A 528 -42.76 -21.41 -28.43
C PHE A 528 -41.43 -21.06 -29.08
N ASP A 529 -40.64 -20.19 -28.44
CA ASP A 529 -39.31 -19.86 -28.92
C ASP A 529 -38.37 -21.06 -28.81
N VAL A 530 -38.41 -21.74 -27.66
CA VAL A 530 -37.61 -22.94 -27.39
C VAL A 530 -38.49 -24.00 -26.74
N ILE A 531 -38.40 -25.25 -27.21
CA ILE A 531 -38.92 -26.43 -26.52
C ILE A 531 -37.75 -27.35 -26.19
N ILE A 532 -37.70 -27.83 -24.94
CA ILE A 532 -36.76 -28.86 -24.50
C ILE A 532 -37.57 -30.14 -24.30
N VAL A 533 -37.18 -31.22 -24.97
CA VAL A 533 -37.77 -32.54 -24.80
C VAL A 533 -36.75 -33.42 -24.12
N ASP A 534 -37.03 -33.78 -22.86
CA ASP A 534 -36.23 -34.75 -22.11
C ASP A 534 -36.75 -36.17 -22.40
N GLU A 535 -35.87 -37.17 -22.31
CA GLU A 535 -36.16 -38.57 -22.63
C GLU A 535 -36.82 -38.78 -24.01
N ALA A 536 -36.38 -38.01 -25.01
CA ALA A 536 -36.97 -37.97 -26.35
C ALA A 536 -36.87 -39.30 -27.12
N SER A 537 -35.98 -40.21 -26.72
CA SER A 537 -35.93 -41.58 -27.27
C SER A 537 -37.14 -42.43 -26.86
N GLN A 538 -37.91 -41.99 -25.86
CA GLN A 538 -39.17 -42.60 -25.41
C GLN A 538 -40.41 -41.90 -25.97
N SER A 539 -40.24 -40.76 -26.64
CA SER A 539 -41.34 -40.01 -27.25
C SER A 539 -41.60 -40.53 -28.66
N GLY A 540 -42.79 -41.08 -28.91
CA GLY A 540 -43.15 -41.63 -30.21
C GLY A 540 -43.37 -40.57 -31.30
N PRO A 541 -43.78 -40.96 -32.51
CA PRO A 541 -43.97 -40.05 -33.64
C PRO A 541 -45.03 -38.96 -33.38
N GLU A 542 -45.94 -39.18 -32.44
CA GLU A 542 -46.92 -38.19 -31.99
C GLU A 542 -46.27 -36.92 -31.41
N SER A 543 -45.00 -36.95 -31.02
CA SER A 543 -44.26 -35.78 -30.54
C SER A 543 -43.75 -34.86 -31.67
N LEU A 544 -43.85 -35.27 -32.94
CA LEU A 544 -43.35 -34.49 -34.08
C LEU A 544 -44.03 -33.12 -34.20
N PHE A 545 -45.27 -32.93 -33.72
CA PHE A 545 -45.90 -31.60 -33.74
C PHE A 545 -45.13 -30.56 -32.92
N LEU A 546 -44.28 -30.97 -31.98
CA LEU A 546 -43.39 -30.07 -31.25
C LEU A 546 -42.46 -29.30 -32.19
N THR A 547 -42.02 -29.93 -33.28
CA THR A 547 -41.20 -29.30 -34.33
C THR A 547 -41.95 -28.18 -35.07
N TYR A 548 -43.27 -28.29 -35.18
CA TYR A 548 -44.10 -27.26 -35.82
C TYR A 548 -44.35 -26.07 -34.88
N ILE A 549 -44.60 -26.35 -33.61
CA ILE A 549 -44.95 -25.30 -32.63
C ILE A 549 -43.73 -24.60 -32.02
N ALA A 550 -42.51 -25.11 -32.19
CA ALA A 550 -41.28 -24.52 -31.68
C ALA A 550 -40.48 -23.79 -32.78
N LYS A 551 -39.83 -22.67 -32.44
CA LYS A 551 -38.80 -22.07 -33.30
C LYS A 551 -37.45 -22.76 -33.14
N THR A 552 -37.16 -23.28 -31.95
CA THR A 552 -35.97 -24.04 -31.62
C THR A 552 -36.35 -25.24 -30.76
N LEU A 553 -35.81 -26.41 -31.09
CA LEU A 553 -36.08 -27.66 -30.38
C LEU A 553 -34.76 -28.22 -29.85
N ILE A 554 -34.69 -28.48 -28.55
CA ILE A 554 -33.59 -29.16 -27.89
C ILE A 554 -34.09 -30.56 -27.53
N VAL A 555 -33.48 -31.58 -28.14
CA VAL A 555 -33.87 -32.97 -27.98
C VAL A 555 -32.81 -33.66 -27.12
N VAL A 556 -33.19 -34.13 -25.93
CA VAL A 556 -32.33 -34.83 -24.99
C VAL A 556 -32.84 -36.26 -24.85
N GLY A 557 -31.97 -37.25 -24.99
CA GLY A 557 -32.34 -38.66 -24.91
C GLY A 557 -31.14 -39.58 -25.11
N ASP A 558 -31.38 -40.87 -24.93
CA ASP A 558 -30.38 -41.92 -25.10
C ASP A 558 -30.95 -43.02 -26.03
N ASP A 559 -30.36 -43.16 -27.22
CA ASP A 559 -30.76 -44.17 -28.23
C ASP A 559 -30.26 -45.58 -27.89
N LYS A 560 -29.52 -45.74 -26.80
CA LYS A 560 -29.08 -47.03 -26.24
C LYS A 560 -29.95 -47.51 -25.10
N GLN A 561 -30.94 -46.73 -24.70
CA GLN A 561 -31.97 -47.14 -23.75
C GLN A 561 -33.21 -47.64 -24.49
N ILE A 562 -34.20 -48.09 -23.73
CA ILE A 562 -35.40 -48.72 -24.26
C ILE A 562 -36.24 -47.70 -25.04
N SER A 563 -36.52 -48.02 -26.31
CA SER A 563 -37.44 -47.30 -27.20
C SER A 563 -38.91 -47.76 -26.98
N PRO A 564 -39.92 -47.02 -27.50
CA PRO A 564 -41.31 -47.42 -27.41
C PRO A 564 -41.55 -48.79 -28.06
N ASP A 565 -42.11 -49.76 -27.32
CA ASP A 565 -42.28 -51.13 -27.83
C ASP A 565 -43.41 -51.26 -28.88
N GLY A 566 -44.30 -50.27 -29.00
CA GLY A 566 -45.43 -50.30 -29.94
C GLY A 566 -46.41 -51.47 -29.69
N VAL A 567 -46.49 -51.98 -28.46
CA VAL A 567 -47.24 -53.19 -28.11
C VAL A 567 -48.73 -53.02 -28.46
N GLY A 568 -49.25 -53.91 -29.31
CA GLY A 568 -50.64 -53.89 -29.76
C GLY A 568 -50.91 -53.06 -31.03
N ILE A 569 -49.89 -52.42 -31.61
CA ILE A 569 -50.00 -51.68 -32.86
C ILE A 569 -49.57 -52.59 -34.03
N SER A 570 -50.45 -52.80 -35.01
CA SER A 570 -50.13 -53.60 -36.20
C SER A 570 -49.19 -52.82 -37.13
N ALA A 571 -48.04 -53.43 -37.45
CA ALA A 571 -47.10 -52.88 -38.43
C ALA A 571 -47.76 -52.70 -39.80
N GLU A 572 -48.57 -53.67 -40.24
CA GLU A 572 -49.31 -53.60 -41.51
C GLU A 572 -50.31 -52.43 -41.53
N GLN A 573 -51.02 -52.19 -40.43
CA GLN A 573 -51.93 -51.05 -40.31
C GLN A 573 -51.16 -49.72 -40.31
N THR A 574 -49.98 -49.70 -39.69
CA THR A 574 -49.11 -48.52 -39.66
C THR A 574 -48.59 -48.22 -41.06
N ASP A 575 -48.12 -49.22 -41.80
CA ASP A 575 -47.66 -49.08 -43.18
C ASP A 575 -48.76 -48.55 -44.10
N LEU A 576 -50.00 -49.04 -43.94
CA LEU A 576 -51.16 -48.53 -44.69
C LEU A 576 -51.45 -47.05 -44.36
N LEU A 577 -51.32 -46.64 -43.10
CA LEU A 577 -51.49 -45.24 -42.70
C LEU A 577 -50.35 -44.36 -43.22
N VAL A 578 -49.12 -44.84 -43.19
CA VAL A 578 -47.94 -44.14 -43.76
C VAL A 578 -48.12 -43.95 -45.26
N GLN A 579 -48.52 -45.00 -46.00
CA GLN A 579 -48.79 -44.90 -47.43
C GLN A 579 -49.98 -43.99 -47.76
N LYS A 580 -50.97 -43.88 -46.86
CA LYS A 580 -52.14 -43.04 -47.09
C LYS A 580 -51.89 -41.56 -46.77
N TYR A 581 -51.23 -41.26 -45.65
CA TYR A 581 -51.12 -39.92 -45.10
C TYR A 581 -49.73 -39.30 -45.22
N LEU A 582 -48.67 -40.11 -45.41
CA LEU A 582 -47.28 -39.66 -45.47
C LEU A 582 -46.59 -40.06 -46.79
N HIS A 583 -47.34 -40.32 -47.87
CA HIS A 583 -46.81 -40.80 -49.15
C HIS A 583 -45.75 -39.90 -49.81
N ASP A 584 -45.79 -38.60 -49.52
CA ASP A 584 -44.89 -37.56 -50.01
C ASP A 584 -43.83 -37.13 -48.97
N PHE A 585 -43.80 -37.77 -47.80
CA PHE A 585 -42.82 -37.46 -46.76
C PHE A 585 -41.45 -38.08 -47.10
N PRO A 586 -40.36 -37.32 -47.15
CA PRO A 586 -39.06 -37.79 -47.65
C PRO A 586 -38.40 -38.88 -46.78
N ALA A 587 -38.80 -38.99 -45.51
CA ALA A 587 -38.21 -39.92 -44.54
C ALA A 587 -39.26 -40.81 -43.86
N THR A 588 -40.22 -41.35 -44.62
CA THR A 588 -41.27 -42.24 -44.10
C THR A 588 -40.74 -43.42 -43.30
N HIS A 589 -39.59 -43.96 -43.68
CA HIS A 589 -38.93 -45.07 -42.98
C HIS A 589 -38.40 -44.70 -41.57
N VAL A 590 -38.22 -43.41 -41.27
CA VAL A 590 -37.73 -42.92 -39.96
C VAL A 590 -38.88 -42.72 -38.97
N VAL A 591 -40.06 -42.31 -39.46
CA VAL A 591 -41.23 -41.95 -38.60
C VAL A 591 -42.40 -42.92 -38.73
N GLY A 592 -42.36 -43.80 -39.72
CA GLY A 592 -43.46 -44.70 -40.10
C GLY A 592 -43.44 -46.06 -39.42
N THR A 593 -42.62 -46.24 -38.36
CA THR A 593 -42.59 -47.48 -37.58
C THR A 593 -43.18 -47.22 -36.19
N PRO A 594 -43.88 -48.20 -35.58
CA PRO A 594 -44.41 -48.06 -34.21
C PRO A 594 -43.35 -47.81 -33.14
N GLN A 595 -42.07 -48.10 -33.43
CA GLN A 595 -40.93 -47.93 -32.53
C GLN A 595 -40.13 -46.64 -32.81
N ALA A 596 -40.52 -45.84 -33.81
CA ALA A 596 -39.82 -44.60 -34.13
C ALA A 596 -39.94 -43.59 -32.99
N SER A 597 -38.83 -42.93 -32.67
CA SER A 597 -38.80 -41.88 -31.64
C SER A 597 -38.50 -40.49 -32.22
N LEU A 598 -38.81 -39.44 -31.45
CA LEU A 598 -38.41 -38.07 -31.76
C LEU A 598 -36.88 -37.93 -31.87
N TYR A 599 -36.16 -38.69 -31.04
CA TYR A 599 -34.71 -38.70 -31.03
C TYR A 599 -34.14 -39.26 -32.34
N ASP A 600 -34.70 -40.37 -32.84
CA ASP A 600 -34.30 -40.95 -34.13
C ASP A 600 -34.54 -39.98 -35.29
N PHE A 601 -35.69 -39.31 -35.27
CA PHE A 601 -36.00 -38.27 -36.24
C PHE A 601 -35.01 -37.10 -36.17
N ALA A 602 -34.72 -36.58 -34.98
CA ALA A 602 -33.78 -35.49 -34.79
C ALA A 602 -32.36 -35.86 -35.25
N LYS A 603 -31.90 -37.07 -34.94
CA LYS A 603 -30.59 -37.61 -35.36
C LYS A 603 -30.50 -37.76 -36.88
N TYR A 604 -31.58 -38.12 -37.55
CA TYR A 604 -31.65 -38.19 -39.01
C TYR A 604 -31.62 -36.79 -39.64
N THR A 605 -32.39 -35.84 -39.11
CA THR A 605 -32.55 -34.51 -39.71
C THR A 605 -31.37 -33.58 -39.42
N TYR A 606 -30.72 -33.69 -38.26
CA TYR A 606 -29.68 -32.77 -37.81
C TYR A 606 -28.35 -33.50 -37.55
N PRO A 607 -27.27 -33.22 -38.31
CA PRO A 607 -25.96 -33.80 -38.06
C PRO A 607 -25.28 -33.13 -36.85
N GLY A 608 -24.78 -33.95 -35.91
CA GLY A 608 -24.01 -33.50 -34.74
C GLY A 608 -24.75 -33.70 -33.41
N VAL A 609 -24.58 -34.87 -32.80
CA VAL A 609 -25.09 -35.18 -31.46
C VAL A 609 -24.02 -34.79 -30.43
N LEU A 610 -24.39 -33.97 -29.45
CA LEU A 610 -23.52 -33.64 -28.33
C LEU A 610 -23.68 -34.74 -27.26
N ALA A 611 -22.71 -35.65 -27.17
CA ALA A 611 -22.73 -36.75 -26.22
C ALA A 611 -22.24 -36.31 -24.83
N LEU A 612 -23.06 -36.55 -23.80
CA LEU A 612 -22.65 -36.40 -22.40
C LEU A 612 -21.98 -37.70 -21.95
N ARG A 613 -20.71 -37.62 -21.53
CA ARG A 613 -19.91 -38.80 -21.20
C ARG A 613 -19.73 -39.06 -19.70
N GLU A 614 -19.99 -38.05 -18.89
CA GLU A 614 -19.80 -38.09 -17.44
C GLU A 614 -20.96 -38.80 -16.76
N HIS A 615 -20.66 -39.87 -16.01
CA HIS A 615 -21.65 -40.72 -15.36
C HIS A 615 -21.52 -40.67 -13.83
N PHE A 616 -22.52 -40.11 -13.16
CA PHE A 616 -22.52 -39.88 -11.71
C PHE A 616 -23.33 -40.90 -10.90
N ARG A 617 -24.03 -41.84 -11.58
CA ARG A 617 -25.01 -42.72 -10.94
C ARG A 617 -24.42 -44.02 -10.42
N CYS A 618 -23.82 -44.87 -11.24
CA CYS A 618 -23.45 -46.23 -10.78
C CYS A 618 -22.02 -46.27 -10.27
N MET A 619 -21.70 -47.30 -9.48
CA MET A 619 -20.31 -47.67 -9.24
C MET A 619 -19.59 -47.95 -10.57
N PRO A 620 -18.29 -47.65 -10.68
CA PRO A 620 -17.49 -47.85 -11.89
C PRO A 620 -17.59 -49.28 -12.43
N GLU A 621 -17.56 -50.26 -11.54
CA GLU A 621 -17.68 -51.68 -11.88
C GLU A 621 -19.02 -52.00 -12.55
N ILE A 622 -20.10 -51.36 -12.11
CA ILE A 622 -21.45 -51.57 -12.62
C ILE A 622 -21.60 -50.90 -13.99
N ILE A 623 -21.30 -49.59 -14.09
CA ILE A 623 -21.50 -48.86 -15.34
C ILE A 623 -20.57 -49.34 -16.45
N LYS A 624 -19.38 -49.88 -16.11
CA LYS A 624 -18.42 -50.38 -17.11
C LYS A 624 -19.04 -51.38 -18.09
N PHE A 625 -19.88 -52.31 -17.61
CA PHE A 625 -20.57 -53.24 -18.50
C PHE A 625 -21.44 -52.52 -19.53
N SER A 626 -22.24 -51.56 -19.06
CA SER A 626 -23.15 -50.77 -19.90
C SER A 626 -22.39 -49.85 -20.86
N SER A 627 -21.29 -49.26 -20.40
CA SER A 627 -20.35 -48.47 -21.20
C SER A 627 -19.80 -49.30 -22.36
N ASP A 628 -19.20 -50.46 -22.06
CA ASP A 628 -18.55 -51.34 -23.04
C ASP A 628 -19.56 -52.05 -23.97
N LEU A 629 -20.81 -52.20 -23.54
CA LEU A 629 -21.87 -52.81 -24.34
C LEU A 629 -22.50 -51.84 -25.34
N SER A 630 -22.68 -50.57 -24.95
CA SER A 630 -23.66 -49.70 -25.59
C SER A 630 -23.07 -48.46 -26.25
N TYR A 631 -21.91 -47.98 -25.80
CA TYR A 631 -21.39 -46.67 -26.18
C TYR A 631 -20.04 -46.80 -26.91
N THR A 632 -19.91 -46.16 -28.07
CA THR A 632 -18.67 -46.17 -28.88
C THR A 632 -17.54 -45.41 -28.21
N GLU A 633 -17.88 -44.29 -27.56
CA GLU A 633 -16.99 -43.58 -26.65
C GLU A 633 -17.36 -43.98 -25.22
N PRO A 634 -16.39 -44.42 -24.40
CA PRO A 634 -16.68 -44.92 -23.07
C PRO A 634 -17.21 -43.81 -22.15
N LEU A 635 -18.17 -44.19 -21.32
CA LEU A 635 -18.68 -43.38 -20.22
C LEU A 635 -17.62 -43.29 -19.12
N VAL A 636 -17.54 -42.12 -18.49
CA VAL A 636 -16.59 -41.81 -17.42
C VAL A 636 -17.31 -41.85 -16.09
N ALA A 637 -17.05 -42.89 -15.29
CA ALA A 637 -17.65 -43.03 -13.98
C ALA A 637 -17.05 -42.02 -12.99
N LEU A 638 -17.87 -41.09 -12.52
CA LEU A 638 -17.49 -39.99 -11.63
C LEU A 638 -18.16 -40.08 -10.24
N ARG A 639 -18.86 -41.19 -9.96
CA ARG A 639 -19.43 -41.46 -8.64
C ARG A 639 -18.32 -41.65 -7.60
N GLN A 640 -18.47 -40.98 -6.46
CA GLN A 640 -17.63 -41.22 -5.28
C GLN A 640 -18.16 -42.36 -4.41
N PHE A 641 -17.23 -43.06 -3.76
CA PHE A 641 -17.54 -44.17 -2.87
C PHE A 641 -16.41 -44.39 -1.86
N GLY A 642 -16.76 -44.77 -0.64
CA GLY A 642 -15.82 -45.15 0.42
C GLY A 642 -15.48 -46.65 0.39
N ALA A 643 -14.52 -47.05 1.21
CA ALA A 643 -14.03 -48.43 1.27
C ALA A 643 -14.99 -49.41 2.00
N ASP A 644 -16.01 -48.94 2.73
CA ASP A 644 -17.12 -49.76 3.28
C ASP A 644 -18.26 -49.96 2.27
N ARG A 645 -18.06 -49.55 1.01
CA ARG A 645 -19.08 -49.76 -0.02
C ARG A 645 -19.44 -51.25 -0.10
N LEU A 646 -20.72 -51.50 -0.35
CA LEU A 646 -21.17 -52.82 -0.74
C LEU A 646 -20.32 -53.29 -1.92
N GLN A 647 -19.97 -54.57 -1.94
CA GLN A 647 -19.29 -55.16 -3.09
C GLN A 647 -20.15 -54.89 -4.35
N PRO A 648 -19.67 -54.12 -5.34
CA PRO A 648 -20.55 -53.60 -6.38
C PRO A 648 -21.16 -54.66 -7.29
N LEU A 649 -20.46 -55.78 -7.51
CA LEU A 649 -20.88 -56.87 -8.38
C LEU A 649 -20.83 -58.18 -7.61
N ILE A 650 -21.94 -58.90 -7.55
CA ILE A 650 -22.03 -60.23 -6.95
C ILE A 650 -22.76 -61.19 -7.90
N ALA A 651 -22.08 -62.26 -8.31
CA ALA A 651 -22.68 -63.36 -9.05
C ALA A 651 -23.09 -64.47 -8.08
N ARG A 652 -24.35 -64.90 -8.16
CA ARG A 652 -24.89 -66.04 -7.40
C ARG A 652 -25.40 -67.10 -8.36
N HIS A 653 -24.62 -68.19 -8.46
CA HIS A 653 -25.00 -69.37 -9.25
C HIS A 653 -26.05 -70.20 -8.50
N VAL A 654 -27.12 -70.59 -9.20
CA VAL A 654 -28.22 -71.42 -8.67
C VAL A 654 -28.24 -72.75 -9.43
N PRO A 655 -27.52 -73.79 -8.97
CA PRO A 655 -27.30 -75.02 -9.73
C PRO A 655 -28.60 -75.82 -9.97
N ASP A 656 -29.54 -75.79 -9.02
CA ASP A 656 -30.84 -76.50 -9.11
C ASP A 656 -31.92 -75.72 -9.88
N GLY A 657 -31.53 -74.68 -10.62
CA GLY A 657 -32.43 -73.85 -11.40
C GLY A 657 -33.04 -74.58 -12.58
N PHE A 658 -34.34 -74.41 -12.78
CA PHE A 658 -35.07 -74.89 -13.96
C PHE A 658 -36.10 -73.86 -14.40
N THR A 659 -36.34 -73.76 -15.70
CA THR A 659 -37.35 -72.87 -16.28
C THR A 659 -38.67 -73.63 -16.41
N ALA A 660 -39.65 -73.31 -15.58
CA ALA A 660 -40.92 -73.99 -15.51
C ALA A 660 -41.83 -73.62 -16.69
N GLY A 661 -41.90 -74.49 -17.72
CA GLY A 661 -42.80 -74.37 -18.87
C GLY A 661 -42.35 -73.38 -19.95
N ALA A 662 -42.43 -73.78 -21.23
CA ALA A 662 -41.96 -72.99 -22.38
C ALA A 662 -42.62 -71.60 -22.52
N ASP A 663 -43.86 -71.44 -22.05
CA ASP A 663 -44.62 -70.18 -22.13
C ASP A 663 -44.65 -69.35 -20.83
N ARG A 664 -44.13 -69.89 -19.72
CA ARG A 664 -44.24 -69.23 -18.41
C ARG A 664 -42.99 -68.42 -18.06
N ASN A 665 -41.80 -68.80 -18.54
CA ASN A 665 -40.53 -68.11 -18.29
C ASN A 665 -40.35 -67.76 -16.79
N VAL A 666 -40.58 -68.74 -15.91
CA VAL A 666 -40.37 -68.60 -14.47
C VAL A 666 -39.32 -69.62 -14.04
N ASN A 667 -38.34 -69.20 -13.25
CA ASN A 667 -37.37 -70.06 -12.59
C ASN A 667 -37.61 -69.99 -11.07
N PRO A 668 -38.33 -70.97 -10.49
CA PRO A 668 -38.70 -70.95 -9.07
C PRO A 668 -37.50 -70.99 -8.13
N ALA A 669 -36.41 -71.68 -8.52
CA ALA A 669 -35.20 -71.77 -7.69
C ALA A 669 -34.48 -70.42 -7.63
N GLU A 670 -34.36 -69.72 -8.76
CA GLU A 670 -33.83 -68.34 -8.77
C GLU A 670 -34.75 -67.39 -7.98
N ALA A 671 -36.07 -67.48 -8.15
CA ALA A 671 -37.02 -66.64 -7.44
C ALA A 671 -36.89 -66.80 -5.91
N ARG A 672 -36.78 -68.04 -5.44
CA ARG A 672 -36.50 -68.37 -4.03
C ARG A 672 -35.17 -67.80 -3.56
N ALA A 673 -34.10 -68.01 -4.33
CA ALA A 673 -32.77 -67.51 -3.99
C ALA A 673 -32.72 -65.98 -3.89
N VAL A 674 -33.43 -65.26 -4.76
CA VAL A 674 -33.56 -63.79 -4.71
C VAL A 674 -34.28 -63.36 -3.42
N VAL A 675 -35.42 -63.96 -3.09
CA VAL A 675 -36.18 -63.65 -1.87
C VAL A 675 -35.33 -63.88 -0.62
N ASP A 676 -34.65 -65.02 -0.55
CA ASP A 676 -33.79 -65.36 0.58
C ASP A 676 -32.60 -64.39 0.70
N GLN A 677 -32.02 -63.96 -0.42
CA GLN A 677 -30.96 -62.96 -0.42
C GLN A 677 -31.47 -61.59 0.03
N ILE A 678 -32.64 -61.14 -0.43
CA ILE A 678 -33.24 -59.87 0.00
C ILE A 678 -33.44 -59.91 1.52
N LYS A 679 -34.00 -61.00 2.06
CA LYS A 679 -34.14 -61.18 3.52
C LYS A 679 -32.78 -61.13 4.26
N ALA A 680 -31.74 -61.75 3.69
CA ALA A 680 -30.39 -61.66 4.26
C ALA A 680 -29.83 -60.24 4.22
N CYS A 681 -30.07 -59.47 3.14
CA CYS A 681 -29.69 -58.07 3.06
C CYS A 681 -30.46 -57.22 4.09
N LEU A 682 -31.77 -57.44 4.26
CA LEU A 682 -32.57 -56.73 5.27
C LEU A 682 -32.07 -56.97 6.70
N ALA A 683 -31.55 -58.17 6.99
CA ALA A 683 -30.97 -58.51 8.28
C ALA A 683 -29.55 -57.97 8.49
N ASN A 684 -28.87 -57.51 7.44
CA ASN A 684 -27.48 -57.06 7.50
C ASN A 684 -27.39 -55.53 7.73
N PRO A 685 -26.70 -55.06 8.79
CA PRO A 685 -26.53 -53.63 9.07
C PRO A 685 -25.95 -52.81 7.90
N ALA A 686 -25.10 -53.38 7.05
CA ALA A 686 -24.50 -52.71 5.90
C ALA A 686 -25.53 -52.22 4.86
N TYR A 687 -26.76 -52.75 4.92
CA TYR A 687 -27.85 -52.39 4.01
C TYR A 687 -28.86 -51.43 4.63
N LYS A 688 -28.70 -50.95 5.88
CA LYS A 688 -29.63 -50.02 6.54
C LYS A 688 -29.87 -48.76 5.69
N GLY A 689 -31.13 -48.36 5.52
CA GLY A 689 -31.55 -47.21 4.71
C GLY A 689 -31.45 -47.37 3.18
N LYS A 690 -30.87 -48.47 2.67
CA LYS A 690 -30.69 -48.67 1.22
C LYS A 690 -31.97 -49.13 0.53
N SER A 691 -32.25 -48.52 -0.62
CA SER A 691 -33.35 -48.89 -1.50
C SER A 691 -33.02 -50.14 -2.34
N MET A 692 -34.02 -50.98 -2.61
CA MET A 692 -33.82 -52.25 -3.31
C MET A 692 -34.76 -52.40 -4.51
N GLY A 693 -34.34 -53.10 -5.57
CA GLY A 693 -35.19 -53.40 -6.73
C GLY A 693 -34.87 -54.75 -7.34
N VAL A 694 -35.87 -55.42 -7.90
CA VAL A 694 -35.73 -56.72 -8.58
C VAL A 694 -36.11 -56.56 -10.04
N ILE A 695 -35.20 -56.96 -10.93
CA ILE A 695 -35.42 -56.94 -12.38
C ILE A 695 -35.31 -58.36 -12.94
N SER A 696 -36.36 -58.81 -13.61
CA SER A 696 -36.31 -60.00 -14.45
C SER A 696 -35.72 -59.66 -15.83
N LEU A 697 -34.71 -60.42 -16.26
CA LEU A 697 -34.12 -60.26 -17.60
C LEU A 697 -34.91 -61.01 -18.69
N LEU A 698 -35.85 -61.88 -18.32
CA LEU A 698 -36.68 -62.64 -19.25
C LEU A 698 -38.14 -62.73 -18.76
N GLY A 699 -38.99 -61.86 -19.31
CA GLY A 699 -40.44 -61.84 -19.04
C GLY A 699 -40.82 -61.33 -17.65
N ASP A 700 -42.10 -60.96 -17.51
CA ASP A 700 -42.59 -60.26 -16.30
C ASP A 700 -42.99 -61.22 -15.18
N ARG A 701 -43.38 -62.45 -15.55
CA ARG A 701 -43.89 -63.46 -14.61
C ARG A 701 -42.90 -63.86 -13.53
N GLN A 702 -41.60 -63.85 -13.82
CA GLN A 702 -40.57 -64.09 -12.80
C GLN A 702 -40.61 -62.99 -11.72
N ALA A 703 -40.71 -61.72 -12.12
CA ALA A 703 -40.77 -60.61 -11.18
C ALA A 703 -42.08 -60.62 -10.37
N GLU A 704 -43.21 -60.98 -11.01
CA GLU A 704 -44.49 -61.18 -10.31
C GLU A 704 -44.40 -62.28 -9.25
N GLU A 705 -43.74 -63.41 -9.57
CA GLU A 705 -43.57 -64.51 -8.63
C GLU A 705 -42.70 -64.09 -7.43
N ILE A 706 -41.58 -63.39 -7.68
CA ILE A 706 -40.73 -62.85 -6.62
C ILE A 706 -41.50 -61.85 -5.75
N SER A 707 -42.30 -60.96 -6.36
CA SER A 707 -43.14 -60.00 -5.65
C SER A 707 -44.14 -60.69 -4.72
N LYS A 708 -44.84 -61.73 -5.21
CA LYS A 708 -45.78 -62.52 -4.39
C LYS A 708 -45.09 -63.19 -3.21
N LEU A 709 -43.88 -63.73 -3.41
CA LEU A 709 -43.11 -64.35 -2.33
C LEU A 709 -42.64 -63.32 -1.30
N LEU A 710 -42.18 -62.14 -1.74
CA LEU A 710 -41.79 -61.05 -0.84
C LEU A 710 -42.97 -60.53 -0.01
N GLN A 711 -44.13 -60.30 -0.63
CA GLN A 711 -45.35 -59.88 0.08
C GLN A 711 -45.80 -60.89 1.15
N LYS A 712 -45.53 -62.18 0.93
CA LYS A 712 -45.86 -63.24 1.87
C LYS A 712 -44.87 -63.36 3.03
N GLU A 713 -43.60 -63.02 2.81
CA GLU A 713 -42.50 -63.35 3.74
C GLU A 713 -41.80 -62.14 4.37
N VAL A 714 -42.02 -60.93 3.85
CA VAL A 714 -41.45 -59.67 4.32
C VAL A 714 -42.59 -58.74 4.73
N ARG A 715 -42.42 -58.01 5.83
CA ARG A 715 -43.42 -57.06 6.33
C ARG A 715 -43.62 -55.92 5.32
N GLU A 716 -44.86 -55.49 5.13
CA GLU A 716 -45.21 -54.41 4.20
C GLU A 716 -44.50 -53.08 4.52
N THR A 717 -44.26 -52.79 5.80
CA THR A 717 -43.48 -51.62 6.23
C THR A 717 -42.05 -51.66 5.68
N GLU A 718 -41.35 -52.79 5.77
CA GLU A 718 -40.01 -52.93 5.21
C GLU A 718 -40.02 -52.84 3.68
N LEU A 719 -41.03 -53.39 3.00
CA LEU A 719 -41.14 -53.26 1.54
C LEU A 719 -41.26 -51.79 1.10
N ASN A 720 -42.02 -51.00 1.84
CA ASN A 720 -42.22 -49.57 1.59
C ASN A 720 -40.99 -48.73 1.97
N ASP A 721 -40.43 -48.93 3.17
CA ASP A 721 -39.25 -48.21 3.67
C ASP A 721 -38.05 -48.40 2.74
N ARG A 722 -37.91 -49.61 2.18
CA ARG A 722 -36.85 -49.98 1.23
C ARG A 722 -37.21 -49.71 -0.23
N ARG A 723 -38.42 -49.21 -0.50
CA ARG A 723 -38.95 -48.91 -1.85
C ARG A 723 -38.80 -50.08 -2.83
N ILE A 724 -39.10 -51.29 -2.37
CA ILE A 724 -38.89 -52.51 -3.15
C ILE A 724 -39.90 -52.57 -4.30
N ILE A 725 -39.37 -52.58 -5.52
CA ILE A 725 -40.15 -52.82 -6.75
C ILE A 725 -39.65 -54.11 -7.39
N CYS A 726 -40.56 -54.90 -7.96
CA CYS A 726 -40.23 -56.06 -8.76
C CYS A 726 -40.86 -55.89 -10.14
N GLY A 727 -40.04 -55.90 -11.19
CA GLY A 727 -40.52 -55.71 -12.56
C GLY A 727 -39.53 -56.17 -13.62
N ASN A 728 -39.74 -55.72 -14.84
CA ASN A 728 -38.78 -55.86 -15.93
C ASN A 728 -37.95 -54.58 -16.08
N ALA A 729 -37.08 -54.51 -17.09
CA ALA A 729 -36.25 -53.33 -17.33
C ALA A 729 -37.07 -52.04 -17.60
N TYR A 730 -38.27 -52.15 -18.18
CA TYR A 730 -39.17 -51.02 -18.45
C TYR A 730 -39.76 -50.44 -17.16
N SER A 731 -40.06 -51.31 -16.18
CA SER A 731 -40.59 -50.89 -14.88
C SER A 731 -39.65 -49.99 -14.08
N PHE A 732 -38.35 -50.00 -14.41
CA PHE A 732 -37.32 -49.17 -13.77
C PHE A 732 -36.78 -48.06 -14.69
N GLN A 733 -37.46 -47.76 -15.80
CA GLN A 733 -37.06 -46.68 -16.69
C GLN A 733 -37.20 -45.33 -15.98
N GLY A 734 -36.12 -44.55 -15.96
CA GLY A 734 -36.06 -43.29 -15.19
C GLY A 734 -35.96 -43.46 -13.67
N ASP A 735 -35.98 -44.69 -13.15
CA ASP A 735 -35.88 -44.99 -11.72
C ASP A 735 -34.51 -45.63 -11.38
N GLU A 736 -34.11 -45.62 -10.11
CA GLU A 736 -32.82 -46.13 -9.64
C GLU A 736 -32.88 -46.68 -8.21
N ARG A 737 -32.06 -47.68 -7.88
CA ARG A 737 -31.99 -48.26 -6.53
C ARG A 737 -30.54 -48.44 -6.08
N ASP A 738 -30.31 -48.32 -4.78
CA ASP A 738 -28.99 -48.58 -4.18
C ASP A 738 -28.55 -50.03 -4.47
N VAL A 739 -29.48 -50.98 -4.37
CA VAL A 739 -29.24 -52.41 -4.66
C VAL A 739 -30.23 -52.93 -5.69
N ILE A 740 -29.73 -53.55 -6.76
CA ILE A 740 -30.55 -54.24 -7.76
C ILE A 740 -30.25 -55.73 -7.75
N PHE A 741 -31.31 -56.55 -7.80
CA PHE A 741 -31.26 -57.99 -7.95
C PHE A 741 -31.76 -58.37 -9.35
N LEU A 742 -30.87 -58.89 -10.19
CA LEU A 742 -31.18 -59.40 -11.53
C LEU A 742 -31.43 -60.91 -11.47
N SER A 743 -32.55 -61.37 -12.02
CA SER A 743 -32.80 -62.80 -12.27
C SER A 743 -32.68 -63.09 -13.75
N MET A 744 -31.79 -64.02 -14.11
CA MET A 744 -31.54 -64.41 -15.50
C MET A 744 -32.60 -65.35 -16.06
N VAL A 745 -33.27 -66.14 -15.20
CA VAL A 745 -34.37 -67.09 -15.50
C VAL A 745 -33.96 -68.32 -16.32
N VAL A 746 -32.98 -68.17 -17.21
CA VAL A 746 -32.49 -69.20 -18.11
C VAL A 746 -31.76 -70.30 -17.33
N SER A 747 -32.09 -71.56 -17.64
CA SER A 747 -31.51 -72.75 -17.00
C SER A 747 -30.94 -73.76 -18.03
N PRO A 748 -29.90 -74.54 -17.67
CA PRO A 748 -29.35 -75.57 -18.57
C PRO A 748 -30.36 -76.66 -18.94
N SER A 749 -31.32 -76.95 -18.06
CA SER A 749 -32.35 -77.98 -18.19
C SER A 749 -33.43 -77.66 -19.24
N GLY A 750 -33.46 -76.44 -19.79
CA GLY A 750 -34.37 -75.99 -20.85
C GLY A 750 -33.96 -76.34 -22.29
N GLY A 751 -32.82 -77.01 -22.51
CA GLY A 751 -32.30 -77.34 -23.84
C GLY A 751 -31.31 -76.31 -24.41
N LYS A 752 -30.97 -76.42 -25.71
CA LYS A 752 -30.03 -75.49 -26.37
C LYS A 752 -30.66 -74.10 -26.52
N HIS A 753 -30.10 -73.12 -25.82
CA HIS A 753 -30.53 -71.72 -25.89
C HIS A 753 -30.10 -71.08 -27.20
N LYS A 754 -30.99 -70.30 -27.84
CA LYS A 754 -30.60 -69.43 -28.96
C LYS A 754 -29.62 -68.38 -28.43
N THR A 755 -28.51 -68.20 -29.13
CA THR A 755 -27.54 -67.15 -28.80
C THR A 755 -28.20 -65.78 -28.91
N VAL A 756 -28.10 -64.98 -27.85
CA VAL A 756 -28.50 -63.57 -27.86
C VAL A 756 -27.23 -62.75 -28.10
N PRO A 757 -27.00 -62.22 -29.31
CA PRO A 757 -25.78 -61.48 -29.60
C PRO A 757 -25.77 -60.13 -28.85
N ARG A 758 -24.57 -59.56 -28.66
CA ARG A 758 -24.40 -58.31 -27.89
C ARG A 758 -25.09 -57.10 -28.52
N ASP A 759 -25.32 -57.13 -29.83
CA ASP A 759 -25.98 -56.09 -30.64
C ASP A 759 -27.47 -56.35 -30.90
N ASP A 760 -28.07 -57.32 -30.18
CA ASP A 760 -29.50 -57.63 -30.31
C ASP A 760 -30.37 -56.41 -29.99
N ARG A 761 -31.19 -55.97 -30.96
CA ARG A 761 -31.99 -54.74 -30.88
C ARG A 761 -33.02 -54.72 -29.76
N ILE A 762 -33.39 -55.88 -29.21
CA ILE A 762 -34.38 -56.00 -28.13
C ILE A 762 -33.67 -56.19 -26.78
N PHE A 763 -32.70 -57.10 -26.72
CA PHE A 763 -32.06 -57.46 -25.44
C PHE A 763 -30.93 -56.52 -25.02
N GLN A 764 -30.20 -55.93 -25.98
CA GLN A 764 -29.11 -55.00 -25.66
C GLN A 764 -29.63 -53.79 -24.85
N PRO A 765 -30.70 -53.07 -25.25
CA PRO A 765 -31.18 -51.92 -24.48
C PRO A 765 -31.73 -52.32 -23.11
N ARG A 766 -32.37 -53.49 -23.03
CA ARG A 766 -32.90 -54.04 -21.77
C ARG A 766 -31.80 -54.33 -20.75
N TYR A 767 -30.68 -54.91 -21.20
CA TYR A 767 -29.53 -55.18 -20.34
C TYR A 767 -28.80 -53.89 -19.95
N ASN A 768 -28.62 -52.95 -20.90
CA ASN A 768 -28.06 -51.62 -20.63
C ASN A 768 -28.86 -50.90 -19.53
N VAL A 769 -30.19 -50.89 -19.67
CA VAL A 769 -31.10 -50.35 -18.67
C VAL A 769 -30.97 -51.13 -17.36
N ALA A 770 -31.17 -52.45 -17.35
CA ALA A 770 -31.22 -53.24 -16.12
C ALA A 770 -29.95 -53.13 -15.26
N VAL A 771 -28.77 -53.12 -15.88
CA VAL A 771 -27.49 -53.01 -15.17
C VAL A 771 -27.28 -51.59 -14.64
N SER A 772 -27.62 -50.55 -15.41
CA SER A 772 -27.43 -49.14 -15.03
C SER A 772 -28.44 -48.60 -14.01
N ARG A 773 -29.37 -49.43 -13.51
CA ARG A 773 -30.27 -49.06 -12.38
C ARG A 773 -29.64 -49.24 -11.01
N ALA A 774 -28.54 -49.99 -10.93
CA ALA A 774 -27.85 -50.26 -9.68
C ALA A 774 -26.88 -49.14 -9.33
N ARG A 775 -27.12 -48.49 -8.19
CA ARG A 775 -26.29 -47.39 -7.68
C ARG A 775 -25.06 -47.89 -6.94
N ASP A 776 -25.25 -48.71 -5.90
CA ASP A 776 -24.17 -49.25 -5.07
C ASP A 776 -23.82 -50.70 -5.41
N GLN A 777 -24.82 -51.55 -5.66
CA GLN A 777 -24.61 -52.99 -5.80
C GLN A 777 -25.59 -53.66 -6.78
N LEU A 778 -25.04 -54.58 -7.57
CA LEU A 778 -25.74 -55.45 -8.49
C LEU A 778 -25.55 -56.92 -8.11
N TRP A 779 -26.64 -57.60 -7.79
CA TRP A 779 -26.68 -59.05 -7.66
C TRP A 779 -27.17 -59.69 -8.96
N LEU A 780 -26.44 -60.65 -9.49
CA LEU A 780 -26.86 -61.45 -10.64
C LEU A 780 -27.13 -62.89 -10.21
N PHE A 781 -28.37 -63.32 -10.32
CA PHE A 781 -28.79 -64.71 -10.14
C PHE A 781 -28.85 -65.39 -11.50
N HIS A 782 -28.12 -66.50 -11.62
CA HIS A 782 -28.04 -67.25 -12.86
C HIS A 782 -27.97 -68.74 -12.58
N SER A 783 -28.70 -69.54 -13.38
CA SER A 783 -28.64 -71.01 -13.30
C SER A 783 -27.68 -71.60 -14.34
N VAL A 784 -27.52 -70.92 -15.48
CA VAL A 784 -26.53 -71.24 -16.52
C VAL A 784 -25.14 -70.71 -16.16
N THR A 785 -24.10 -71.42 -16.58
CA THR A 785 -22.70 -70.98 -16.52
C THR A 785 -22.24 -70.43 -17.87
N PRO A 786 -21.10 -69.70 -17.96
CA PRO A 786 -20.58 -69.24 -19.24
C PRO A 786 -20.32 -70.37 -20.25
N ASP A 787 -20.00 -71.57 -19.78
CA ASP A 787 -19.73 -72.75 -20.61
C ASP A 787 -21.02 -73.37 -21.20
N ASP A 788 -22.18 -73.11 -20.59
CA ASP A 788 -23.50 -73.52 -21.10
C ASP A 788 -24.02 -72.61 -22.23
N LEU A 789 -23.32 -71.51 -22.51
CA LEU A 789 -23.72 -70.46 -23.43
C LEU A 789 -22.65 -70.23 -24.51
N GLY A 790 -23.04 -69.64 -25.65
CA GLY A 790 -22.09 -69.25 -26.68
C GLY A 790 -21.16 -68.12 -26.22
N PRO A 791 -19.89 -68.05 -26.69
CA PRO A 791 -18.92 -67.03 -26.26
C PRO A 791 -19.32 -65.58 -26.63
N ALA A 792 -20.16 -65.42 -27.66
CA ALA A 792 -20.72 -64.14 -28.10
C ALA A 792 -22.09 -63.82 -27.45
N ASP A 793 -22.57 -64.66 -26.54
CA ASP A 793 -23.87 -64.47 -25.89
C ASP A 793 -23.82 -63.35 -24.85
N LEU A 794 -24.81 -62.47 -24.88
CA LEU A 794 -24.95 -61.35 -23.96
C LEU A 794 -25.05 -61.79 -22.50
N ARG A 795 -25.69 -62.94 -22.22
CA ARG A 795 -25.78 -63.52 -20.87
C ARG A 795 -24.39 -63.96 -20.38
N ALA A 796 -23.62 -64.63 -21.25
CA ALA A 796 -22.25 -65.05 -20.94
C ALA A 796 -21.31 -63.86 -20.74
N ALA A 797 -21.51 -62.78 -21.49
CA ALA A 797 -20.76 -61.53 -21.29
C ALA A 797 -21.06 -60.90 -19.93
N LEU A 798 -22.33 -60.82 -19.52
CA LEU A 798 -22.73 -60.28 -18.21
C LEU A 798 -22.17 -61.14 -17.05
N ILE A 799 -22.28 -62.48 -17.13
CA ILE A 799 -21.74 -63.36 -16.08
C ILE A 799 -20.24 -63.16 -15.92
N ARG A 800 -19.47 -63.16 -17.02
CA ARG A 800 -18.02 -62.95 -16.98
C ARG A 800 -17.65 -61.60 -16.38
N HIS A 801 -18.37 -60.53 -16.74
CA HIS A 801 -18.13 -59.20 -16.19
C HIS A 801 -18.39 -59.13 -14.69
N VAL A 802 -19.48 -59.74 -14.21
CA VAL A 802 -19.81 -59.74 -12.77
C VAL A 802 -18.82 -60.59 -11.97
N GLN A 803 -18.29 -61.69 -12.53
CA GLN A 803 -17.30 -62.55 -11.88
C GLN A 803 -15.91 -61.92 -11.84
N SER A 804 -15.46 -61.33 -12.95
CA SER A 804 -14.11 -60.79 -13.11
C SER A 804 -14.16 -59.48 -13.91
N PRO A 805 -14.54 -58.36 -13.27
CA PRO A 805 -14.54 -57.06 -13.94
C PRO A 805 -13.09 -56.62 -14.21
N ASP A 806 -12.81 -56.21 -15.45
CA ASP A 806 -11.52 -55.62 -15.83
C ASP A 806 -11.40 -54.20 -15.25
N LEU A 807 -10.52 -53.99 -14.28
CA LEU A 807 -10.41 -52.75 -13.48
C LEU A 807 -8.96 -52.28 -13.29
N ALA A 808 -8.06 -52.58 -14.23
CA ALA A 808 -6.60 -52.50 -14.07
C ALA A 808 -6.02 -51.16 -13.53
N GLY A 809 -6.76 -50.05 -13.47
CA GLY A 809 -6.31 -48.76 -12.92
C GLY A 809 -6.89 -48.33 -11.56
N TRP A 810 -7.65 -49.18 -10.85
CA TRP A 810 -8.48 -48.77 -9.70
C TRP A 810 -8.21 -49.57 -8.42
N ARG A 811 -7.02 -50.18 -8.27
CA ARG A 811 -6.70 -51.09 -7.15
C ARG A 811 -5.41 -50.71 -6.41
N PRO A 812 -5.35 -50.91 -5.08
CA PRO A 812 -4.11 -50.80 -4.31
C PRO A 812 -3.05 -51.83 -4.74
N LEU A 813 -1.78 -51.54 -4.49
CA LEU A 813 -0.69 -52.50 -4.73
C LEU A 813 -0.78 -53.71 -3.78
N PRO A 814 -0.43 -54.92 -4.24
CA PRO A 814 -0.34 -56.11 -3.39
C PRO A 814 0.70 -55.95 -2.27
N ARG A 815 0.46 -56.63 -1.14
CA ARG A 815 1.37 -56.61 0.02
C ARG A 815 2.83 -56.93 -0.32
N GLN A 816 3.05 -57.87 -1.26
CA GLN A 816 4.40 -58.26 -1.67
C GLN A 816 5.13 -57.11 -2.38
N GLU A 817 4.47 -56.41 -3.29
CA GLU A 817 5.04 -55.27 -4.01
C GLU A 817 5.36 -54.09 -3.08
N ILE A 818 4.53 -53.87 -2.05
CA ILE A 818 4.79 -52.85 -1.01
C ILE A 818 6.07 -53.18 -0.24
N LEU A 819 6.33 -54.45 0.07
CA LEU A 819 7.56 -54.87 0.76
C LEU A 819 8.80 -54.64 -0.13
N ASP A 820 8.69 -54.96 -1.42
CA ASP A 820 9.77 -54.74 -2.38
C ASP A 820 10.07 -53.24 -2.57
N LEU A 821 9.04 -52.39 -2.58
CA LEU A 821 9.17 -50.93 -2.61
C LEU A 821 9.91 -50.38 -1.37
N ARG A 822 9.61 -50.91 -0.18
CA ARG A 822 10.31 -50.51 1.07
C ARG A 822 11.81 -50.83 1.00
N ASP A 823 12.17 -52.01 0.51
CA ASP A 823 13.59 -52.38 0.35
C ASP A 823 14.30 -51.41 -0.61
N LEU A 824 13.71 -51.17 -1.77
CA LEU A 824 14.23 -50.23 -2.78
C LEU A 824 14.38 -48.80 -2.23
N ALA A 825 13.38 -48.30 -1.48
CA ALA A 825 13.38 -46.96 -0.91
C ALA A 825 14.47 -46.76 0.15
N SER A 826 14.94 -47.84 0.80
CA SER A 826 15.97 -47.78 1.86
C SER A 826 17.42 -47.72 1.33
N ARG A 827 17.64 -47.92 0.03
CA ARG A 827 18.99 -48.00 -0.57
C ARG A 827 19.65 -46.63 -0.69
N THR A 828 20.92 -46.54 -0.29
CA THR A 828 21.75 -45.33 -0.50
C THR A 828 21.93 -45.05 -1.99
N GLY A 829 21.76 -43.80 -2.41
CA GLY A 829 21.92 -43.39 -3.82
C GLY A 829 20.66 -43.55 -4.69
N ARG A 830 19.49 -43.88 -4.11
CA ARG A 830 18.22 -44.03 -4.85
C ARG A 830 17.87 -42.86 -5.78
N GLY A 831 18.23 -41.63 -5.41
CA GLY A 831 17.99 -40.44 -6.22
C GLY A 831 18.68 -40.41 -7.59
N GLN A 832 19.62 -41.33 -7.84
CA GLN A 832 20.27 -41.50 -9.16
C GLN A 832 19.58 -42.58 -10.02
N MET A 833 18.65 -43.34 -9.46
CA MET A 833 17.86 -44.36 -10.15
C MET A 833 16.48 -43.83 -10.52
N ARG A 834 15.88 -44.36 -11.59
CA ARG A 834 14.48 -44.07 -11.92
C ARG A 834 13.56 -44.66 -10.85
N ALA A 835 12.49 -43.96 -10.52
CA ALA A 835 11.47 -44.47 -9.60
C ALA A 835 10.85 -45.77 -10.13
N PRO A 836 10.53 -46.74 -9.26
CA PRO A 836 9.87 -47.98 -9.66
C PRO A 836 8.45 -47.72 -10.13
N ALA A 837 8.00 -48.45 -11.16
CA ALA A 837 6.62 -48.39 -11.62
C ALA A 837 5.66 -48.83 -10.48
N PRO A 838 4.45 -48.23 -10.39
CA PRO A 838 3.85 -47.29 -11.33
C PRO A 838 4.26 -45.82 -11.15
N PHE A 839 5.03 -45.46 -10.11
CA PHE A 839 5.33 -44.06 -9.71
C PHE A 839 6.24 -43.32 -10.71
N ASP A 840 6.04 -42.00 -10.82
CA ASP A 840 6.83 -41.14 -11.70
C ASP A 840 8.06 -40.54 -10.97
N SER A 841 8.01 -40.43 -9.64
CA SER A 841 9.10 -39.88 -8.81
C SER A 841 9.33 -40.64 -7.49
N TRP A 842 10.54 -40.53 -6.93
CA TRP A 842 10.85 -41.05 -5.58
C TRP A 842 10.10 -40.31 -4.48
N PHE A 843 9.71 -39.06 -4.73
CA PHE A 843 8.89 -38.27 -3.81
C PHE A 843 7.51 -38.91 -3.62
N GLU A 844 6.85 -39.32 -4.70
CA GLU A 844 5.58 -40.06 -4.62
C GLU A 844 5.72 -41.38 -3.85
N VAL A 845 6.83 -42.11 -4.05
CA VAL A 845 7.10 -43.36 -3.33
C VAL A 845 7.18 -43.12 -1.83
N ASP A 846 7.87 -42.06 -1.39
CA ASP A 846 8.01 -41.74 0.03
C ASP A 846 6.66 -41.35 0.65
N VAL A 847 5.85 -40.53 -0.04
CA VAL A 847 4.51 -40.15 0.41
C VAL A 847 3.59 -41.37 0.47
N TYR A 848 3.62 -42.23 -0.54
CA TYR A 848 2.85 -43.49 -0.58
C TYR A 848 3.20 -44.40 0.60
N LEU A 849 4.48 -44.63 0.86
CA LEU A 849 4.92 -45.48 1.97
C LEU A 849 4.48 -44.92 3.32
N GLN A 850 4.57 -43.60 3.55
CA GLN A 850 4.10 -43.00 4.80
C GLN A 850 2.60 -43.14 5.04
N LEU A 851 1.79 -43.08 3.98
CA LEU A 851 0.34 -43.31 4.06
C LEU A 851 0.03 -44.78 4.38
N VAL A 852 0.68 -45.71 3.69
CA VAL A 852 0.50 -47.15 3.90
C VAL A 852 1.00 -47.58 5.28
N ASP A 853 2.10 -47.02 5.76
CA ASP A 853 2.66 -47.29 7.10
C ASP A 853 1.72 -46.83 8.23
N ARG A 854 0.91 -45.79 7.97
CA ARG A 854 -0.17 -45.33 8.86
C ARG A 854 -1.46 -46.14 8.71
N GLY A 855 -1.47 -47.19 7.89
CA GLY A 855 -2.60 -48.10 7.71
C GLY A 855 -3.67 -47.61 6.73
N TYR A 856 -3.38 -46.60 5.92
CA TYR A 856 -4.30 -46.15 4.89
C TYR A 856 -4.24 -47.06 3.65
N ARG A 857 -5.40 -47.23 3.02
CA ARG A 857 -5.50 -47.89 1.73
C ARG A 857 -5.25 -46.88 0.63
N VAL A 858 -4.21 -47.08 -0.18
CA VAL A 858 -3.77 -46.11 -1.20
C VAL A 858 -3.66 -46.76 -2.58
N ILE A 859 -4.21 -46.10 -3.59
CA ILE A 859 -4.09 -46.47 -5.01
C ILE A 859 -3.13 -45.48 -5.67
N PRO A 860 -1.96 -45.93 -6.17
CA PRO A 860 -1.08 -45.05 -6.92
C PRO A 860 -1.54 -44.88 -8.37
N GLN A 861 -1.26 -43.70 -8.93
CA GLN A 861 -1.36 -43.39 -10.36
C GLN A 861 -2.77 -43.68 -10.92
N TYR A 862 -3.76 -43.13 -10.24
CA TYR A 862 -5.18 -43.36 -10.49
C TYR A 862 -5.64 -42.56 -11.71
N GLU A 863 -6.04 -43.27 -12.78
CA GLU A 863 -6.52 -42.63 -14.00
C GLU A 863 -8.03 -42.40 -13.99
N LEU A 864 -8.43 -41.13 -14.15
CA LEU A 864 -9.82 -40.70 -14.25
C LEU A 864 -9.99 -39.64 -15.35
N ASN A 865 -10.81 -39.93 -16.36
CA ASN A 865 -11.09 -39.00 -17.47
C ASN A 865 -9.83 -38.53 -18.25
N GLY A 866 -8.83 -39.41 -18.42
CA GLY A 866 -7.54 -39.06 -19.06
C GLY A 866 -6.64 -38.16 -18.20
N TYR A 867 -6.98 -37.96 -16.93
CA TYR A 867 -6.14 -37.34 -15.91
C TYR A 867 -5.57 -38.43 -15.00
N ARG A 868 -4.27 -38.37 -14.73
CA ARG A 868 -3.56 -39.32 -13.86
C ARG A 868 -3.30 -38.61 -12.54
N ILE A 869 -3.86 -39.14 -11.46
CA ILE A 869 -3.71 -38.61 -10.10
C ILE A 869 -2.58 -39.40 -9.44
N ASP A 870 -1.61 -38.72 -8.84
CA ASP A 870 -0.44 -39.38 -8.25
C ASP A 870 -0.84 -40.45 -7.23
N LEU A 871 -1.68 -40.11 -6.26
CA LEU A 871 -2.15 -41.02 -5.21
C LEU A 871 -3.63 -40.78 -4.89
N VAL A 872 -4.40 -41.84 -4.67
CA VAL A 872 -5.77 -41.75 -4.13
C VAL A 872 -5.83 -42.55 -2.83
N VAL A 873 -6.12 -41.85 -1.73
CA VAL A 873 -6.32 -42.45 -0.42
C VAL A 873 -7.78 -42.80 -0.25
N GLU A 874 -8.07 -44.07 0.00
CA GLU A 874 -9.41 -44.59 0.24
C GLU A 874 -9.63 -44.83 1.74
N GLY A 875 -10.79 -44.42 2.24
CA GLY A 875 -11.25 -44.79 3.59
C GLY A 875 -12.73 -45.11 3.58
N LEU A 876 -13.25 -45.65 4.68
CA LEU A 876 -14.57 -46.30 4.66
C LEU A 876 -15.72 -45.35 4.27
N ARG A 877 -15.56 -44.03 4.46
CA ARG A 877 -16.58 -43.01 4.15
C ARG A 877 -16.21 -42.02 3.05
N GLY A 878 -15.02 -42.12 2.45
CA GLY A 878 -14.57 -41.13 1.48
C GLY A 878 -13.29 -41.50 0.75
N ARG A 879 -12.87 -40.59 -0.15
CA ARG A 879 -11.60 -40.66 -0.87
C ARG A 879 -10.97 -39.27 -0.90
N LEU A 880 -9.64 -39.23 -0.91
CA LEU A 880 -8.87 -38.00 -1.10
C LEU A 880 -7.82 -38.24 -2.19
N ALA A 881 -7.81 -37.37 -3.20
CA ALA A 881 -6.72 -37.33 -4.17
C ALA A 881 -5.54 -36.57 -3.54
N VAL A 882 -4.35 -37.15 -3.60
CA VAL A 882 -3.10 -36.62 -3.05
C VAL A 882 -2.14 -36.43 -4.23
N GLU A 883 -1.83 -35.17 -4.55
CA GLU A 883 -0.87 -34.79 -5.60
C GLU A 883 0.48 -34.47 -4.98
N CYS A 884 1.52 -35.04 -5.57
CA CYS A 884 2.91 -34.88 -5.16
C CYS A 884 3.59 -33.88 -6.11
N ASP A 885 3.38 -32.59 -5.85
CA ASP A 885 3.91 -31.50 -6.68
C ASP A 885 5.44 -31.40 -6.53
N GLY A 886 6.17 -32.00 -7.48
CA GLY A 886 7.61 -31.82 -7.62
C GLY A 886 7.98 -30.38 -8.05
N ASP A 887 9.25 -30.01 -7.90
CA ASP A 887 9.72 -28.63 -8.18
C ASP A 887 9.82 -28.30 -9.70
N HIS A 888 9.39 -29.20 -10.58
CA HIS A 888 9.52 -29.02 -12.04
C HIS A 888 8.30 -28.30 -12.63
N TRP A 889 8.47 -27.04 -13.03
CA TRP A 889 7.41 -26.25 -13.66
C TRP A 889 7.20 -26.61 -15.14
N HIS A 890 6.00 -27.05 -15.48
CA HIS A 890 5.65 -27.51 -16.84
C HIS A 890 5.09 -26.42 -17.78
N GLY A 891 5.09 -25.15 -17.38
CA GLY A 891 4.64 -24.02 -18.21
C GLY A 891 3.15 -23.65 -18.04
N PRO A 892 2.76 -22.44 -18.48
CA PRO A 892 1.42 -21.87 -18.24
C PRO A 892 0.28 -22.54 -19.00
N GLU A 893 0.53 -23.14 -20.16
CA GLU A 893 -0.49 -23.83 -20.96
C GLU A 893 -0.91 -25.17 -20.33
N ARG A 894 0.07 -25.95 -19.86
CA ARG A 894 -0.19 -27.18 -19.09
C ARG A 894 -0.92 -26.89 -17.78
N TYR A 895 -0.50 -25.84 -17.06
CA TYR A 895 -1.18 -25.40 -15.84
C TYR A 895 -2.68 -25.09 -16.05
N ARG A 896 -3.06 -24.42 -17.15
CA ARG A 896 -4.48 -24.16 -17.46
C ARG A 896 -5.26 -25.44 -17.78
N ALA A 897 -4.66 -26.36 -18.53
CA ALA A 897 -5.28 -27.63 -18.86
C ALA A 897 -5.45 -28.52 -17.61
N ASP A 898 -4.45 -28.56 -16.73
CA ASP A 898 -4.49 -29.32 -15.48
C ASP A 898 -5.51 -28.73 -14.51
N LEU A 899 -5.58 -27.39 -14.39
CA LEU A 899 -6.60 -26.73 -13.58
C LEU A 899 -8.02 -26.97 -14.11
N ALA A 900 -8.21 -27.01 -15.44
CA ALA A 900 -9.50 -27.32 -16.04
C ALA A 900 -9.93 -28.77 -15.77
N ARG A 901 -9.00 -29.73 -15.87
CA ARG A 901 -9.25 -31.14 -15.54
C ARG A 901 -9.53 -31.34 -14.06
N GLN A 902 -8.74 -30.73 -13.18
CA GLN A 902 -8.98 -30.75 -11.73
C GLN A 902 -10.37 -30.20 -11.41
N GLN A 903 -10.79 -29.09 -12.03
CA GLN A 903 -12.13 -28.54 -11.82
C GLN A 903 -13.25 -29.51 -12.24
N THR A 904 -13.06 -30.29 -13.30
CA THR A 904 -14.01 -31.34 -13.69
C THR A 904 -14.11 -32.42 -12.63
N LEU A 905 -12.98 -32.87 -12.08
CA LEU A 905 -12.94 -33.89 -11.02
C LEU A 905 -13.46 -33.37 -9.67
N GLU A 906 -13.18 -32.12 -9.33
CA GLU A 906 -13.76 -31.44 -8.15
C GLU A 906 -15.26 -31.23 -8.29
N ARG A 907 -15.78 -31.01 -9.51
CA ARG A 907 -17.23 -30.98 -9.77
C ARG A 907 -17.88 -32.36 -9.63
N ALA A 908 -17.13 -33.43 -9.91
CA ALA A 908 -17.49 -34.79 -9.52
C ALA A 908 -17.32 -35.06 -8.00
N GLY A 909 -16.84 -34.05 -7.28
CA GLY A 909 -16.68 -33.99 -5.83
C GLY A 909 -15.40 -34.65 -5.29
N MET A 910 -14.47 -35.01 -6.17
CA MET A 910 -13.13 -35.45 -5.77
C MET A 910 -12.34 -34.27 -5.20
N GLU A 911 -11.85 -34.39 -3.97
CA GLU A 911 -11.02 -33.35 -3.36
C GLU A 911 -9.55 -33.66 -3.57
N PHE A 912 -8.79 -32.61 -3.89
CA PHE A 912 -7.35 -32.67 -4.09
C PHE A 912 -6.62 -32.02 -2.93
N TRP A 913 -5.83 -32.83 -2.24
CA TRP A 913 -4.79 -32.39 -1.31
C TRP A 913 -3.44 -32.43 -2.00
N ARG A 914 -2.56 -31.47 -1.72
CA ARG A 914 -1.27 -31.35 -2.40
C ARG A 914 -0.13 -31.20 -1.41
N VAL A 915 1.00 -31.82 -1.72
CA VAL A 915 2.26 -31.63 -1.02
C VAL A 915 3.36 -31.25 -1.99
N ARG A 916 4.13 -30.21 -1.65
CA ARG A 916 5.30 -29.82 -2.45
C ARG A 916 6.53 -30.62 -2.05
N GLY A 917 7.31 -31.03 -3.04
CA GLY A 917 8.56 -31.76 -2.82
C GLY A 917 9.53 -31.00 -1.91
N SER A 918 9.64 -29.68 -2.08
CA SER A 918 10.50 -28.81 -1.26
C SER A 918 10.07 -28.71 0.21
N THR A 919 8.77 -28.64 0.54
CA THR A 919 8.31 -28.67 1.94
C THR A 919 8.47 -30.05 2.56
N PHE A 920 8.15 -31.11 1.82
CA PHE A 920 8.31 -32.49 2.28
C PHE A 920 9.77 -32.85 2.53
N THR A 921 10.69 -32.43 1.67
CA THR A 921 12.14 -32.71 1.86
C THR A 921 12.70 -32.03 3.10
N ARG A 922 12.16 -30.86 3.47
CA ARG A 922 12.61 -30.11 4.65
C ARG A 922 12.13 -30.73 5.95
N ASP A 923 10.84 -31.07 6.01
CA ASP A 923 10.19 -31.67 7.17
C ASP A 923 8.96 -32.50 6.71
N PRO A 924 9.12 -33.81 6.48
CA PRO A 924 8.05 -34.67 5.99
C PRO A 924 6.84 -34.72 6.93
N ASP A 925 7.06 -34.75 8.24
CA ASP A 925 5.98 -34.85 9.23
C ASP A 925 5.16 -33.56 9.29
N ALA A 926 5.82 -32.40 9.27
CA ALA A 926 5.12 -31.12 9.20
C ALA A 926 4.37 -30.96 7.86
N ALA A 927 4.98 -31.38 6.74
CA ALA A 927 4.38 -31.28 5.41
C ALA A 927 3.11 -32.13 5.25
N LEU A 928 3.05 -33.30 5.92
CA LEU A 928 1.87 -34.17 5.89
C LEU A 928 0.89 -33.93 7.04
N SER A 929 1.18 -33.03 8.00
CA SER A 929 0.31 -32.81 9.16
C SER A 929 -1.13 -32.44 8.81
N ASP A 930 -1.31 -31.57 7.81
CA ASP A 930 -2.62 -31.19 7.28
C ASP A 930 -3.31 -32.32 6.49
N LEU A 931 -2.54 -33.20 5.83
CA LEU A 931 -3.11 -34.38 5.15
C LEU A 931 -3.90 -35.22 6.14
N TRP A 932 -3.35 -35.46 7.33
CA TRP A 932 -4.01 -36.24 8.37
C TRP A 932 -5.32 -35.61 8.82
N THR A 933 -5.32 -34.29 9.02
CA THR A 933 -6.53 -33.54 9.41
C THR A 933 -7.58 -33.54 8.30
N THR A 934 -7.15 -33.45 7.04
CA THR A 934 -8.02 -33.46 5.86
C THR A 934 -8.65 -34.85 5.66
N LEU A 935 -7.86 -35.92 5.77
CA LEU A 935 -8.35 -37.30 5.74
C LEU A 935 -9.39 -37.53 6.84
N ASP A 936 -9.11 -37.09 8.07
CA ASP A 936 -10.01 -37.23 9.21
C ASP A 936 -11.36 -36.51 9.00
N ARG A 937 -11.29 -35.26 8.52
CA ARG A 937 -12.48 -34.44 8.18
C ARG A 937 -13.33 -35.08 7.10
N ARG A 938 -12.71 -35.77 6.15
CA ARG A 938 -13.38 -36.47 5.04
C ARG A 938 -13.89 -37.86 5.42
N GLY A 939 -13.73 -38.28 6.67
CA GLY A 939 -14.11 -39.62 7.09
C GLY A 939 -13.27 -40.71 6.43
N VAL A 940 -12.05 -40.36 6.00
CA VAL A 940 -11.05 -41.28 5.47
C VAL A 940 -10.15 -41.69 6.63
N TYR A 941 -10.38 -42.88 7.18
CA TYR A 941 -9.62 -43.40 8.31
C TYR A 941 -8.77 -44.61 7.89
N PRO A 942 -7.70 -44.94 8.64
CA PRO A 942 -6.94 -46.17 8.44
C PRO A 942 -7.81 -47.43 8.52
N GLU A 943 -7.38 -48.51 7.88
CA GLU A 943 -8.03 -49.81 7.99
C GLU A 943 -8.07 -50.27 9.46
N GLY A 944 -9.26 -50.62 9.96
CA GLY A 944 -9.47 -51.04 11.34
C GLY A 944 -9.75 -49.93 12.35
N ASP A 945 -9.79 -48.65 11.96
CA ASP A 945 -10.18 -47.55 12.87
C ASP A 945 -11.64 -47.71 13.33
N PRO A 946 -11.94 -47.68 14.65
CA PRO A 946 -13.30 -47.85 15.18
C PRO A 946 -14.31 -46.83 14.64
N ARG A 947 -13.86 -45.63 14.28
CA ARG A 947 -14.70 -44.54 13.76
C ARG A 947 -15.26 -44.86 12.38
N ASN A 948 -14.62 -45.76 11.64
CA ASN A 948 -15.19 -46.25 10.40
C ASN A 948 -16.59 -46.87 10.63
N PHE A 949 -16.80 -47.56 11.75
CA PHE A 949 -18.02 -48.31 12.06
C PHE A 949 -19.04 -47.54 12.92
N ALA A 950 -18.77 -46.28 13.26
CA ALA A 950 -19.71 -45.45 14.01
C ALA A 950 -20.97 -45.10 13.17
N PRO A 951 -22.14 -44.79 13.74
CA PRO A 951 -23.25 -44.27 12.94
C PRO A 951 -22.87 -42.93 12.28
N SER A 952 -23.28 -42.70 11.02
CA SER A 952 -23.17 -41.38 10.38
C SER A 952 -23.94 -40.33 11.21
N PRO A 953 -23.52 -39.05 11.28
CA PRO A 953 -24.27 -37.97 11.94
C PRO A 953 -25.73 -37.88 11.47
N GLU A 954 -26.00 -38.20 10.20
CA GLU A 954 -27.36 -38.29 9.64
C GLU A 954 -28.18 -39.45 10.25
N SER A 955 -27.53 -40.58 10.58
CA SER A 955 -28.19 -41.72 11.22
C SER A 955 -28.33 -41.59 12.74
N ALA A 956 -27.48 -40.78 13.38
CA ALA A 956 -27.56 -40.48 14.82
C ALA A 956 -28.77 -39.58 15.13
N ALA A 957 -29.11 -38.66 14.22
CA ALA A 957 -30.32 -37.85 14.30
C ALA A 957 -31.62 -38.71 14.22
N GLU A 958 -31.61 -39.80 13.46
CA GLU A 958 -32.74 -40.74 13.35
C GLU A 958 -32.83 -41.76 14.49
N THR A 959 -31.73 -42.04 15.18
CA THR A 959 -31.73 -43.09 16.24
C THR A 959 -32.19 -42.52 17.59
N LEU A 960 -31.97 -41.23 17.85
CA LEU A 960 -32.39 -40.54 19.08
C LEU A 960 -33.91 -40.34 19.21
N THR A 961 -34.69 -40.55 18.15
CA THR A 961 -36.17 -40.48 18.17
C THR A 961 -36.85 -41.82 18.43
N SER A 962 -36.11 -42.92 18.62
CA SER A 962 -36.67 -44.28 18.71
C SER A 962 -36.66 -44.95 20.11
N LEU A 963 -36.20 -44.24 21.15
CA LEU A 963 -36.18 -44.75 22.52
C LEU A 963 -37.07 -43.90 23.45
N ASP A 964 -38.38 -43.92 23.20
CA ASP A 964 -39.37 -43.94 24.28
C ASP A 964 -40.69 -44.49 23.75
N GLY A 965 -40.98 -45.72 24.17
CA GLY A 965 -42.18 -46.46 23.79
C GLY A 965 -43.39 -45.95 24.55
N SER A 966 -44.14 -45.01 23.95
CA SER A 966 -45.60 -44.88 24.13
C SER A 966 -46.15 -44.01 23.00
N GLN A 967 -46.53 -44.63 21.88
CA GLN A 967 -47.42 -43.97 20.93
C GLN A 967 -48.87 -44.34 21.27
N PRO A 968 -49.73 -43.35 21.61
CA PRO A 968 -51.12 -43.41 21.19
C PRO A 968 -51.15 -43.24 19.66
N THR A 969 -51.96 -44.05 18.98
CA THR A 969 -52.30 -43.90 17.57
C THR A 969 -52.66 -42.44 17.26
N PRO A 970 -52.03 -41.77 16.28
CA PRO A 970 -52.51 -40.47 15.85
C PRO A 970 -53.75 -40.70 15.00
N GLU A 971 -54.93 -40.47 15.58
CA GLU A 971 -56.09 -40.09 14.78
C GLU A 971 -55.68 -38.87 13.95
N VAL A 972 -55.65 -39.05 12.63
CA VAL A 972 -55.46 -37.94 11.69
C VAL A 972 -56.63 -36.99 11.89
N SER A 973 -56.37 -35.78 12.39
CA SER A 973 -57.43 -34.79 12.53
C SER A 973 -58.00 -34.47 11.13
N PRO A 974 -59.32 -34.25 11.00
CA PRO A 974 -59.95 -33.87 9.73
C PRO A 974 -59.25 -32.67 9.07
N GLU A 975 -58.66 -31.79 9.88
CA GLU A 975 -57.90 -30.61 9.44
C GLU A 975 -56.54 -30.94 8.81
N ALA A 976 -55.88 -32.05 9.18
CA ALA A 976 -54.61 -32.46 8.58
C ALA A 976 -54.81 -33.13 7.20
N ALA A 977 -55.90 -33.87 7.04
CA ALA A 977 -56.33 -34.40 5.75
C ALA A 977 -56.78 -33.29 4.80
N GLU A 978 -57.52 -32.28 5.30
CA GLU A 978 -57.87 -31.08 4.53
C GLU A 978 -56.64 -30.24 4.14
N ARG A 979 -55.62 -30.13 5.01
CA ARG A 979 -54.37 -29.42 4.67
C ARG A 979 -53.53 -30.15 3.62
N ALA A 980 -53.52 -31.48 3.61
CA ALA A 980 -52.83 -32.27 2.59
C ALA A 980 -53.54 -32.22 1.22
N GLU A 981 -54.88 -32.26 1.19
CA GLU A 981 -55.66 -32.03 -0.04
C GLU A 981 -55.57 -30.56 -0.52
N SER A 982 -55.43 -29.61 0.40
CA SER A 982 -55.21 -28.19 0.09
C SER A 982 -53.80 -27.92 -0.46
N ALA A 983 -52.76 -28.59 0.05
CA ALA A 983 -51.38 -28.44 -0.42
C ALA A 983 -51.15 -29.01 -1.84
N ALA A 984 -51.96 -29.97 -2.27
CA ALA A 984 -51.95 -30.47 -3.65
C ALA A 984 -52.59 -29.50 -4.68
N HIS A 985 -53.23 -28.42 -4.22
CA HIS A 985 -54.03 -27.51 -5.06
C HIS A 985 -53.60 -26.02 -5.03
N GLU A 986 -52.42 -25.69 -4.49
CA GLU A 986 -51.90 -24.31 -4.54
C GLU A 986 -50.80 -24.13 -5.61
N PRO A 987 -50.85 -23.03 -6.39
CA PRO A 987 -49.80 -22.69 -7.35
C PRO A 987 -48.57 -22.15 -6.63
N ILE A 988 -47.41 -22.40 -7.24
CA ILE A 988 -46.09 -22.00 -6.77
C ILE A 988 -45.98 -20.47 -6.75
N GLU A 989 -46.21 -19.88 -5.58
CA GLU A 989 -45.63 -18.59 -5.18
C GLU A 989 -44.75 -18.84 -3.96
N ARG A 990 -43.44 -18.99 -4.18
CA ARG A 990 -42.44 -18.85 -3.12
C ARG A 990 -41.78 -17.50 -3.28
N THR A 991 -42.29 -16.52 -2.54
CA THR A 991 -41.56 -15.29 -2.20
C THR A 991 -40.37 -15.65 -1.31
N ALA A 992 -39.24 -15.01 -1.61
CA ALA A 992 -38.04 -15.05 -0.80
C ALA A 992 -38.29 -14.34 0.55
N SER A 993 -38.60 -15.10 1.59
CA SER A 993 -38.34 -14.74 2.98
C SER A 993 -38.69 -15.92 3.86
N ASP A 994 -37.72 -16.77 4.10
CA ASP A 994 -37.58 -17.41 5.40
C ASP A 994 -36.09 -17.55 5.70
N VAL A 995 -35.71 -16.89 6.78
CA VAL A 995 -34.36 -16.87 7.34
C VAL A 995 -34.10 -18.24 7.96
N ILE A 996 -33.13 -18.96 7.42
CA ILE A 996 -32.55 -20.13 8.08
C ILE A 996 -31.56 -19.60 9.12
N ASP A 997 -31.79 -19.97 10.38
CA ASP A 997 -30.89 -19.77 11.51
C ASP A 997 -29.61 -20.62 11.33
N PRO A 998 -28.39 -20.05 11.31
CA PRO A 998 -27.18 -20.84 11.37
C PRO A 998 -26.63 -20.82 12.80
N ALA A 999 -27.11 -21.76 13.62
CA ALA A 999 -26.30 -22.27 14.72
C ALA A 999 -25.46 -23.43 14.16
N THR A 1000 -24.13 -23.32 14.17
CA THR A 1000 -23.19 -24.13 14.99
C THR A 1000 -21.75 -24.01 14.47
N THR A 1001 -20.83 -23.73 15.40
CA THR A 1001 -19.37 -24.03 15.45
C THR A 1001 -18.44 -23.57 14.33
N LEU A 1002 -17.70 -22.50 14.60
CA LEU A 1002 -16.39 -22.22 14.01
C LEU A 1002 -15.31 -22.49 15.07
N THR A 1003 -14.40 -23.42 14.74
CA THR A 1003 -13.19 -23.74 15.48
C THR A 1003 -12.15 -22.64 15.24
N GLU A 1004 -11.50 -22.17 16.30
CA GLU A 1004 -10.46 -21.14 16.26
C GLU A 1004 -9.21 -21.62 15.48
N VAL A 1005 -8.80 -20.86 14.46
CA VAL A 1005 -7.44 -20.92 13.91
C VAL A 1005 -6.87 -19.51 13.97
N SER A 1006 -5.90 -19.33 14.86
CA SER A 1006 -5.22 -18.06 15.13
C SER A 1006 -4.07 -17.85 14.16
N SER A 1007 -4.12 -16.76 13.40
CA SER A 1007 -2.92 -16.09 12.85
C SER A 1007 -3.21 -14.59 12.73
N GLU A 1008 -3.02 -13.86 13.83
CA GLU A 1008 -3.12 -12.40 13.87
C GLU A 1008 -1.80 -11.74 13.43
N PRO A 1009 -1.82 -10.68 12.59
CA PRO A 1009 -0.71 -9.75 12.46
C PRO A 1009 -0.60 -8.89 13.73
N GLN A 1010 0.60 -8.79 14.30
CA GLN A 1010 0.88 -7.99 15.51
C GLN A 1010 0.80 -6.47 15.21
N LEU A 1011 -0.40 -5.89 15.27
CA LEU A 1011 -0.59 -4.45 15.50
C LEU A 1011 -0.69 -4.20 17.02
N LYS A 1012 0.46 -4.05 17.67
CA LYS A 1012 0.57 -3.63 19.08
C LYS A 1012 0.61 -2.10 19.17
N SER A 1013 -0.50 -1.49 19.62
CA SER A 1013 -0.57 -0.35 20.57
C SER A 1013 -1.66 0.70 20.30
N THR A 1014 -2.39 0.68 19.18
CA THR A 1014 -3.36 1.77 18.86
C THR A 1014 -4.81 1.55 19.36
N ALA A 1015 -5.21 0.32 19.69
CA ALA A 1015 -6.60 0.00 20.06
C ALA A 1015 -7.02 0.45 21.48
N ASN A 1016 -6.08 0.58 22.43
CA ASN A 1016 -6.40 0.83 23.84
C ASN A 1016 -6.58 2.32 24.22
N SER A 1017 -6.61 3.24 23.25
CA SER A 1017 -6.71 4.69 23.51
C SER A 1017 -7.87 5.39 22.79
N ALA A 1018 -8.90 4.65 22.37
CA ALA A 1018 -10.14 5.25 21.87
C ALA A 1018 -10.98 5.78 23.05
N PRO A 1019 -11.31 7.08 23.11
CA PRO A 1019 -12.05 7.67 24.21
C PRO A 1019 -13.54 7.38 24.06
N PHE A 1020 -13.98 6.20 24.48
CA PHE A 1020 -15.40 5.87 24.54
C PHE A 1020 -16.07 6.58 25.72
N GLU A 1021 -17.21 7.23 25.47
CA GLU A 1021 -18.13 7.61 26.56
C GLU A 1021 -18.68 6.35 27.26
N PRO A 1022 -19.00 6.40 28.58
CA PRO A 1022 -19.68 5.31 29.26
C PRO A 1022 -21.05 5.00 28.61
N TYR A 1023 -21.38 3.72 28.48
CA TYR A 1023 -22.70 3.29 27.98
C TYR A 1023 -23.76 3.41 29.08
N VAL A 1024 -24.83 4.16 28.82
CA VAL A 1024 -25.98 4.30 29.73
C VAL A 1024 -27.05 3.30 29.33
N LEU A 1025 -27.36 2.36 30.22
CA LEU A 1025 -28.40 1.36 30.02
C LEU A 1025 -29.77 1.92 30.41
N TRP A 1026 -30.80 1.68 29.61
CA TRP A 1026 -32.18 2.02 30.01
C TRP A 1026 -32.62 1.11 31.17
N THR A 1027 -33.18 1.71 32.22
CA THR A 1027 -33.66 0.95 33.38
C THR A 1027 -35.03 0.37 33.06
N SER A 1028 -35.07 -0.93 32.74
CA SER A 1028 -36.31 -1.58 32.33
C SER A 1028 -37.38 -1.55 33.42
N HIS A 1029 -38.57 -1.11 33.04
CA HIS A 1029 -39.81 -1.24 33.81
C HIS A 1029 -40.95 -1.70 32.90
N ALA A 1030 -42.09 -2.08 33.47
CA ALA A 1030 -43.25 -2.53 32.70
C ALA A 1030 -43.77 -1.41 31.78
N LEU A 1031 -43.86 -1.69 30.48
CA LEU A 1031 -44.42 -0.79 29.47
C LEU A 1031 -45.79 -1.31 28.99
N PRO A 1032 -46.69 -0.43 28.52
CA PRO A 1032 -48.01 -0.85 28.09
C PRO A 1032 -47.97 -1.69 26.80
N ASP A 1033 -48.78 -2.75 26.75
CA ASP A 1033 -48.96 -3.54 25.53
C ASP A 1033 -49.63 -2.65 24.46
N PRO A 1034 -48.98 -2.42 23.30
CA PRO A 1034 -49.51 -1.54 22.26
C PRO A 1034 -50.85 -2.01 21.66
N ARG A 1035 -51.26 -3.26 21.91
CA ARG A 1035 -52.58 -3.81 21.51
C ARG A 1035 -53.72 -3.36 22.44
N GLY A 1036 -53.41 -2.98 23.67
CA GLY A 1036 -54.39 -2.67 24.72
C GLY A 1036 -54.53 -1.18 25.05
N VAL A 1037 -53.93 -0.28 24.26
CA VAL A 1037 -53.97 1.17 24.51
C VAL A 1037 -55.00 1.88 23.61
N ASP A 1038 -55.76 2.80 24.18
CA ASP A 1038 -56.75 3.61 23.44
C ASP A 1038 -56.10 4.67 22.54
N THR A 1039 -54.89 5.11 22.89
CA THR A 1039 -54.07 6.04 22.09
C THR A 1039 -52.61 5.62 22.10
N PHE A 1040 -51.85 6.00 21.08
CA PHE A 1040 -50.40 5.69 21.02
C PHE A 1040 -49.53 6.56 21.93
N ALA A 1041 -50.07 7.54 22.66
CA ALA A 1041 -49.27 8.45 23.49
C ALA A 1041 -48.41 7.71 24.56
N PRO A 1042 -48.92 6.71 25.31
CA PRO A 1042 -48.11 5.95 26.26
C PRO A 1042 -47.02 5.09 25.59
N VAL A 1043 -47.29 4.62 24.36
CA VAL A 1043 -46.33 3.82 23.57
C VAL A 1043 -45.20 4.72 23.04
N ILE A 1044 -45.54 5.92 22.57
CA ILE A 1044 -44.57 6.93 22.13
C ILE A 1044 -43.68 7.37 23.29
N GLU A 1045 -44.26 7.55 24.49
CA GLU A 1045 -43.48 7.93 25.67
C GLU A 1045 -42.49 6.83 26.06
N GLY A 1046 -42.90 5.56 26.07
CA GLY A 1046 -41.99 4.44 26.33
C GLY A 1046 -40.88 4.31 25.28
N LEU A 1047 -41.18 4.52 23.99
CA LEU A 1047 -40.15 4.58 22.95
C LEU A 1047 -39.20 5.77 23.14
N ARG A 1048 -39.73 6.94 23.53
CA ARG A 1048 -38.93 8.13 23.79
C ARG A 1048 -37.97 7.90 24.95
N GLU A 1049 -38.44 7.30 26.04
CA GLU A 1049 -37.62 7.00 27.22
C GLU A 1049 -36.44 6.07 26.88
N ILE A 1050 -36.72 4.98 26.15
CA ILE A 1050 -35.69 4.03 25.67
C ILE A 1050 -34.66 4.76 24.79
N ILE A 1051 -35.13 5.55 23.83
CA ILE A 1051 -34.27 6.25 22.86
C ILE A 1051 -33.49 7.40 23.51
N THR A 1052 -34.02 8.06 24.53
CA THR A 1052 -33.28 9.07 25.30
C THR A 1052 -32.13 8.43 26.09
N ALA A 1053 -32.36 7.26 26.67
CA ALA A 1053 -31.34 6.56 27.46
C ALA A 1053 -30.26 5.91 26.58
N GLU A 1054 -30.66 5.15 25.55
CA GLU A 1054 -29.73 4.32 24.77
C GLU A 1054 -29.49 4.83 23.33
N GLY A 1055 -30.24 5.81 22.84
CA GLY A 1055 -30.07 6.37 21.49
C GLY A 1055 -28.87 7.33 21.35
N PRO A 1056 -28.44 7.68 20.13
CA PRO A 1056 -28.94 7.22 18.82
C PRO A 1056 -28.80 5.71 18.59
N MET A 1057 -29.83 5.06 18.03
CA MET A 1057 -29.84 3.60 17.81
C MET A 1057 -30.76 3.18 16.65
N PRO A 1058 -30.63 1.97 16.08
CA PRO A 1058 -31.58 1.45 15.11
C PRO A 1058 -32.99 1.27 15.69
N CYS A 1059 -34.05 1.57 14.91
CA CYS A 1059 -35.44 1.37 15.34
C CYS A 1059 -35.72 -0.05 15.84
N ARG A 1060 -35.12 -1.05 15.18
CA ARG A 1060 -35.22 -2.46 15.56
C ARG A 1060 -34.83 -2.71 17.01
N ARG A 1061 -33.77 -2.04 17.50
CA ARG A 1061 -33.30 -2.18 18.89
C ARG A 1061 -34.28 -1.53 19.86
N ALA A 1062 -34.76 -0.34 19.55
CA ALA A 1062 -35.79 0.34 20.35
C ALA A 1062 -37.07 -0.53 20.47
N TYR A 1063 -37.48 -1.18 19.38
CA TYR A 1063 -38.65 -2.07 19.40
C TYR A 1063 -38.40 -3.35 20.20
N GLN A 1064 -37.20 -3.94 20.12
CA GLN A 1064 -36.86 -5.12 20.92
C GLN A 1064 -36.93 -4.81 22.41
N LEU A 1065 -36.35 -3.67 22.85
CA LEU A 1065 -36.39 -3.23 24.24
C LEU A 1065 -37.83 -2.94 24.70
N TYR A 1066 -38.62 -2.26 23.86
CA TYR A 1066 -40.03 -2.02 24.15
C TYR A 1066 -40.80 -3.34 24.29
N CYS A 1067 -40.65 -4.26 23.33
CA CYS A 1067 -41.34 -5.55 23.34
C CYS A 1067 -40.96 -6.41 24.55
N GLN A 1068 -39.69 -6.39 24.97
CA GLN A 1068 -39.22 -7.06 26.19
C GLN A 1068 -39.90 -6.48 27.44
N ALA A 1069 -39.97 -5.15 27.55
CA ALA A 1069 -40.60 -4.46 28.67
C ALA A 1069 -42.14 -4.57 28.70
N ALA A 1070 -42.77 -4.75 27.54
CA ALA A 1070 -44.22 -4.98 27.39
C ALA A 1070 -44.62 -6.46 27.38
N ASN A 1071 -43.65 -7.38 27.54
CA ASN A 1071 -43.85 -8.83 27.53
C ASN A 1071 -44.58 -9.36 26.27
N ILE A 1072 -44.19 -8.85 25.10
CA ILE A 1072 -44.71 -9.28 23.79
C ILE A 1072 -43.57 -9.61 22.81
N THR A 1073 -43.85 -10.35 21.75
CA THR A 1073 -42.86 -10.64 20.71
C THR A 1073 -42.85 -9.56 19.62
N LEU A 1074 -41.69 -9.31 19.03
CA LEU A 1074 -41.53 -8.29 17.99
C LEU A 1074 -42.47 -8.48 16.78
N PRO A 1075 -42.69 -9.70 16.23
CA PRO A 1075 -43.65 -9.90 15.14
C PRO A 1075 -45.08 -9.46 15.48
N VAL A 1076 -45.49 -9.64 16.75
CA VAL A 1076 -46.82 -9.28 17.25
C VAL A 1076 -46.95 -7.76 17.44
N GLY A 1077 -45.90 -7.08 17.93
CA GLY A 1077 -45.91 -5.64 18.21
C GLY A 1077 -45.52 -4.73 17.03
N LYS A 1078 -44.82 -5.26 16.00
CA LYS A 1078 -44.14 -4.47 14.95
C LYS A 1078 -45.04 -3.46 14.23
N SER A 1079 -46.24 -3.86 13.82
CA SER A 1079 -47.15 -2.98 13.06
C SER A 1079 -47.64 -1.78 13.90
N LEU A 1080 -47.90 -2.01 15.19
CA LEU A 1080 -48.37 -0.97 16.12
C LEU A 1080 -47.22 -0.04 16.55
N LEU A 1081 -46.04 -0.59 16.82
CA LEU A 1081 -44.84 0.20 17.08
C LEU A 1081 -44.43 1.06 15.87
N ASN A 1082 -44.58 0.57 14.64
CA ASN A 1082 -44.39 1.37 13.43
C ASN A 1082 -45.35 2.56 13.33
N LYS A 1083 -46.63 2.36 13.69
CA LYS A 1083 -47.62 3.45 13.73
C LYS A 1083 -47.26 4.47 14.80
N ALA A 1084 -46.87 4.02 15.99
CA ALA A 1084 -46.41 4.89 17.09
C ALA A 1084 -45.14 5.68 16.70
N MET A 1085 -44.15 5.02 16.12
CA MET A 1085 -42.91 5.65 15.63
C MET A 1085 -43.19 6.70 14.55
N SER A 1086 -44.04 6.37 13.56
CA SER A 1086 -44.43 7.33 12.51
C SER A 1086 -45.13 8.57 13.07
N ARG A 1087 -45.94 8.39 14.12
CA ARG A 1087 -46.59 9.49 14.83
C ARG A 1087 -45.57 10.32 15.61
N ALA A 1088 -44.66 9.69 16.36
CA ALA A 1088 -43.60 10.34 17.11
C ALA A 1088 -42.65 11.18 16.22
N LEU A 1089 -42.33 10.67 15.03
CA LEU A 1089 -41.54 11.40 14.02
C LEU A 1089 -42.31 12.60 13.45
N LYS A 1090 -43.61 12.45 13.17
CA LYS A 1090 -44.46 13.54 12.65
C LYS A 1090 -44.67 14.67 13.67
N ASP A 1091 -44.82 14.30 14.94
CA ASP A 1091 -45.05 15.23 16.05
C ASP A 1091 -43.72 15.83 16.59
N GLY A 1092 -42.58 15.48 15.98
CA GLY A 1092 -41.25 16.01 16.32
C GLY A 1092 -40.66 15.50 17.64
N ALA A 1093 -41.29 14.49 18.27
CA ALA A 1093 -40.84 13.91 19.52
C ALA A 1093 -39.59 13.02 19.34
N LEU A 1094 -39.39 12.48 18.14
CA LEU A 1094 -38.21 11.72 17.73
C LEU A 1094 -37.71 12.22 16.37
N LEU A 1095 -36.42 12.04 16.10
CA LEU A 1095 -35.78 12.34 14.83
C LEU A 1095 -35.27 11.03 14.21
N LEU A 1096 -35.44 10.90 12.90
CA LEU A 1096 -34.97 9.77 12.11
C LEU A 1096 -33.80 10.22 11.22
N GLU A 1097 -32.70 9.50 11.28
CA GLU A 1097 -31.55 9.67 10.41
C GLU A 1097 -31.42 8.47 9.48
N ARG A 1098 -31.37 8.75 8.17
CA ARG A 1098 -31.25 7.71 7.15
C ARG A 1098 -29.79 7.39 6.90
N GLU A 1099 -29.30 6.32 7.51
CA GLU A 1099 -27.89 5.94 7.44
C GLU A 1099 -27.62 4.75 6.51
N HIS A 1100 -28.59 3.84 6.34
CA HIS A 1100 -28.43 2.61 5.57
C HIS A 1100 -28.96 2.70 4.13
N GLY A 1101 -29.84 3.68 3.84
CA GLY A 1101 -30.41 3.88 2.50
C GLY A 1101 -31.41 2.80 2.07
N THR A 1102 -31.89 1.99 3.01
CA THR A 1102 -32.84 0.89 2.79
C THR A 1102 -34.30 1.35 2.83
N VAL A 1103 -35.21 0.60 2.19
CA VAL A 1103 -36.65 0.90 2.22
C VAL A 1103 -37.26 0.41 3.56
N GLY A 1104 -37.51 1.32 4.50
CA GLY A 1104 -38.17 1.05 5.79
C GLY A 1104 -37.53 1.78 6.97
N TYR A 1105 -38.11 1.67 8.18
CA TYR A 1105 -37.58 2.33 9.39
C TYR A 1105 -36.72 1.42 10.26
N MET A 1106 -36.82 0.09 10.13
CA MET A 1106 -36.27 -0.88 11.09
C MET A 1106 -34.76 -0.73 11.32
N ASP A 1107 -34.01 -0.47 10.26
CA ASP A 1107 -32.55 -0.32 10.32
C ASP A 1107 -32.12 1.16 10.29
N GLU A 1108 -33.08 2.09 10.28
CA GLU A 1108 -32.79 3.52 10.35
C GLU A 1108 -32.59 3.98 11.80
N ILE A 1109 -31.75 4.99 11.95
CA ILE A 1109 -31.27 5.45 13.25
C ILE A 1109 -32.26 6.47 13.82
N VAL A 1110 -32.68 6.26 15.06
CA VAL A 1110 -33.57 7.17 15.78
C VAL A 1110 -32.87 7.76 16.99
N ARG A 1111 -33.19 9.04 17.25
CA ARG A 1111 -32.73 9.78 18.42
C ARG A 1111 -33.76 10.80 18.86
N THR A 1112 -33.60 11.35 20.06
CA THR A 1112 -34.40 12.48 20.52
C THR A 1112 -33.88 13.82 20.00
N PRO A 1113 -34.76 14.84 19.86
CA PRO A 1113 -34.31 16.21 19.64
C PRO A 1113 -33.34 16.67 20.75
N GLY A 1114 -32.24 17.33 20.38
CA GLY A 1114 -31.23 17.83 21.32
C GLY A 1114 -30.08 16.85 21.65
N THR A 1115 -30.18 15.56 21.33
CA THR A 1115 -29.04 14.63 21.43
C THR A 1115 -28.17 14.68 20.15
N PRO A 1116 -26.83 14.59 20.26
CA PRO A 1116 -25.93 14.53 19.10
C PRO A 1116 -26.31 13.41 18.13
N ALA A 1117 -26.08 13.63 16.83
CA ALA A 1117 -26.33 12.64 15.78
C ALA A 1117 -25.43 11.39 15.92
N VAL A 1118 -24.19 11.60 16.37
CA VAL A 1118 -23.21 10.53 16.59
C VAL A 1118 -22.69 10.60 18.02
N ARG A 1119 -22.62 9.44 18.70
CA ARG A 1119 -22.06 9.31 20.05
C ARG A 1119 -21.13 8.10 20.12
N LEU A 1120 -19.83 8.33 20.29
CA LEU A 1120 -18.84 7.26 20.41
C LEU A 1120 -18.80 6.75 21.86
N ARG A 1121 -19.38 5.58 22.13
CA ARG A 1121 -19.54 5.06 23.50
C ARG A 1121 -19.23 3.57 23.60
N ALA A 1122 -18.98 3.09 24.82
CA ALA A 1122 -18.69 1.68 25.06
C ALA A 1122 -19.80 0.78 24.49
N VAL A 1123 -19.46 -0.47 24.12
CA VAL A 1123 -20.40 -1.38 23.44
C VAL A 1123 -21.69 -1.63 24.26
N GLY A 1124 -21.57 -1.77 25.58
CA GLY A 1124 -22.70 -2.15 26.43
C GLY A 1124 -23.27 -3.53 26.03
N PRO A 1125 -24.59 -3.76 26.16
CA PRO A 1125 -25.24 -5.00 25.73
C PRO A 1125 -25.54 -5.04 24.22
N ARG A 1126 -25.08 -4.05 23.44
CA ARG A 1126 -25.36 -3.92 22.02
C ARG A 1126 -24.58 -4.98 21.24
N LYS A 1127 -25.22 -5.61 20.24
CA LYS A 1127 -24.49 -6.34 19.20
C LYS A 1127 -23.90 -5.32 18.23
N LEU A 1128 -22.89 -5.72 17.45
CA LEU A 1128 -22.26 -4.82 16.47
C LEU A 1128 -23.27 -4.23 15.47
N ALA A 1129 -24.29 -5.00 15.07
CA ALA A 1129 -25.38 -4.54 14.19
C ALA A 1129 -26.36 -3.56 14.85
N ASP A 1130 -26.31 -3.39 16.17
CA ASP A 1130 -27.09 -2.41 16.93
C ASP A 1130 -26.33 -1.07 17.09
N ILE A 1131 -25.07 -1.00 16.63
CA ILE A 1131 -24.26 0.23 16.65
C ILE A 1131 -24.51 1.00 15.35
N PRO A 1132 -24.88 2.29 15.42
CA PRO A 1132 -25.08 3.11 14.23
C PRO A 1132 -23.87 3.13 13.29
N PRO A 1133 -24.05 3.05 11.96
CA PRO A 1133 -22.97 3.17 10.98
C PRO A 1133 -22.13 4.44 11.14
N SER A 1134 -22.75 5.55 11.53
CA SER A 1134 -22.08 6.82 11.81
C SER A 1134 -21.16 6.74 13.04
N GLU A 1135 -21.56 6.03 14.10
CA GLU A 1135 -20.73 5.76 15.29
C GLU A 1135 -19.50 4.90 14.91
N LEU A 1136 -19.70 3.88 14.08
CA LEU A 1136 -18.61 3.05 13.53
C LEU A 1136 -17.69 3.84 12.59
N GLN A 1137 -18.24 4.69 11.73
CA GLN A 1137 -17.50 5.54 10.80
C GLN A 1137 -16.59 6.53 11.54
N THR A 1138 -17.09 7.19 12.59
CA THR A 1138 -16.28 8.11 13.40
C THR A 1138 -15.09 7.40 14.04
N LEU A 1139 -15.28 6.17 14.54
CA LEU A 1139 -14.18 5.39 15.08
C LEU A 1139 -13.17 4.98 14.00
N MET A 1140 -13.64 4.57 12.82
CA MET A 1140 -12.76 4.27 11.68
C MET A 1140 -11.95 5.50 11.27
N GLN A 1141 -12.56 6.68 11.22
CA GLN A 1141 -11.86 7.93 10.91
C GLN A 1141 -10.77 8.22 11.95
N GLN A 1142 -11.03 8.04 13.25
CA GLN A 1142 -10.02 8.22 14.29
C GLN A 1142 -8.81 7.28 14.11
N PHE A 1143 -9.04 6.02 13.70
CA PHE A 1143 -7.94 5.10 13.40
C PHE A 1143 -7.17 5.51 12.15
N VAL A 1144 -7.87 5.90 11.08
CA VAL A 1144 -7.24 6.38 9.84
C VAL A 1144 -6.47 7.70 10.04
N ASP A 1145 -6.94 8.60 10.90
CA ASP A 1145 -6.25 9.86 11.21
C ASP A 1145 -4.95 9.62 11.97
N ARG A 1146 -4.94 8.61 12.85
CA ARG A 1146 -3.74 8.19 13.60
C ARG A 1146 -2.76 7.42 12.73
N GLU A 1147 -3.27 6.64 11.78
CA GLU A 1147 -2.48 5.80 10.89
C GLU A 1147 -3.04 5.86 9.45
N PRO A 1148 -2.58 6.84 8.64
CA PRO A 1148 -3.13 7.09 7.29
C PRO A 1148 -3.02 5.91 6.31
N SER A 1149 -2.10 4.98 6.52
CA SER A 1149 -1.92 3.76 5.73
C SER A 1149 -3.15 2.84 5.75
N LEU A 1150 -3.92 2.82 6.86
CA LEU A 1150 -5.16 2.05 7.00
C LEU A 1150 -6.27 2.51 6.01
N GLY A 1151 -6.11 3.69 5.41
CA GLY A 1151 -7.09 4.30 4.50
C GLY A 1151 -6.99 3.89 3.03
N TYR A 1152 -5.86 3.33 2.56
CA TYR A 1152 -5.54 3.19 1.12
C TYR A 1152 -5.44 1.74 0.59
N GLY A 1153 -5.81 0.73 1.37
CA GLY A 1153 -5.81 -0.66 0.87
C GLY A 1153 -6.11 -1.75 1.90
N GLU A 1154 -6.03 -1.43 3.20
CA GLU A 1154 -6.13 -2.43 4.27
C GLU A 1154 -7.51 -2.44 4.97
N ARG A 1155 -8.59 -2.58 4.20
CA ARG A 1155 -9.97 -2.58 4.72
C ARG A 1155 -10.18 -3.58 5.86
N GLU A 1156 -9.64 -4.79 5.75
CA GLU A 1156 -9.80 -5.81 6.79
C GLU A 1156 -9.02 -5.50 8.08
N ALA A 1157 -7.85 -4.86 7.99
CA ALA A 1157 -7.07 -4.46 9.16
C ALA A 1157 -7.82 -3.41 9.97
N LEU A 1158 -8.40 -2.41 9.29
CA LEU A 1158 -9.26 -1.41 9.92
C LEU A 1158 -10.51 -2.03 10.55
N PHE A 1159 -11.13 -3.02 9.91
CA PHE A 1159 -12.29 -3.73 10.46
C PHE A 1159 -11.94 -4.48 11.76
N ARG A 1160 -10.79 -5.17 11.78
CA ARG A 1160 -10.30 -5.87 12.97
C ARG A 1160 -9.96 -4.90 14.10
N LEU A 1161 -9.41 -3.73 13.80
CA LEU A 1161 -9.14 -2.68 14.79
C LEU A 1161 -10.44 -2.17 15.43
N VAL A 1162 -11.47 -1.90 14.63
CA VAL A 1162 -12.80 -1.49 15.14
C VAL A 1162 -13.44 -2.58 16.00
N LEU A 1163 -13.36 -3.85 15.58
CA LEU A 1163 -13.86 -4.97 16.38
C LEU A 1163 -13.16 -5.06 17.72
N ARG A 1164 -11.82 -5.00 17.72
CA ARG A 1164 -11.00 -5.05 18.94
C ARG A 1164 -11.33 -3.90 19.88
N ALA A 1165 -11.52 -2.69 19.36
CA ALA A 1165 -11.88 -1.52 20.16
C ALA A 1165 -13.23 -1.68 20.88
N TYR A 1166 -14.21 -2.34 20.26
CA TYR A 1166 -15.50 -2.67 20.88
C TYR A 1166 -15.51 -4.01 21.64
N GLY A 1167 -14.38 -4.72 21.72
CA GLY A 1167 -14.27 -6.01 22.42
C GLY A 1167 -14.87 -7.21 21.68
N PHE A 1168 -15.18 -7.08 20.38
CA PHE A 1168 -15.61 -8.20 19.54
C PHE A 1168 -14.41 -8.98 18.99
N LYS A 1169 -14.48 -10.32 19.03
CA LYS A 1169 -13.35 -11.20 18.68
C LYS A 1169 -13.27 -11.58 17.20
N TYR A 1170 -14.40 -11.77 16.52
CA TYR A 1170 -14.44 -12.40 15.19
C TYR A 1170 -15.07 -11.48 14.14
N LEU A 1171 -14.45 -11.41 12.97
CA LEU A 1171 -14.98 -10.71 11.79
C LEU A 1171 -15.94 -11.64 11.03
N THR A 1172 -17.14 -11.84 11.58
CA THR A 1172 -18.21 -12.62 10.93
C THR A 1172 -18.79 -11.89 9.72
N GLU A 1173 -19.56 -12.56 8.86
CA GLU A 1173 -20.24 -11.90 7.73
C GLU A 1173 -21.13 -10.73 8.17
N ASN A 1174 -21.90 -10.92 9.24
CA ASN A 1174 -22.73 -9.86 9.82
C ASN A 1174 -21.89 -8.66 10.29
N ALA A 1175 -20.68 -8.92 10.81
CA ALA A 1175 -19.74 -7.86 11.18
C ALA A 1175 -19.16 -7.17 9.95
N ARG A 1176 -18.82 -7.90 8.88
CA ARG A 1176 -18.37 -7.33 7.60
C ARG A 1176 -19.43 -6.45 6.96
N LEU A 1177 -20.70 -6.83 7.05
CA LEU A 1177 -21.82 -6.03 6.56
C LEU A 1177 -21.96 -4.72 7.36
N ALA A 1178 -22.03 -4.79 8.69
CA ALA A 1178 -22.16 -3.61 9.55
C ALA A 1178 -20.98 -2.62 9.37
N LEU A 1179 -19.75 -3.13 9.37
CA LEU A 1179 -18.54 -2.33 9.15
C LEU A 1179 -18.42 -1.86 7.68
N GLY A 1180 -18.96 -2.63 6.73
CA GLY A 1180 -19.03 -2.28 5.31
C GLY A 1180 -19.82 -1.01 5.04
N HIS A 1181 -20.97 -0.84 5.69
CA HIS A 1181 -21.77 0.38 5.57
C HIS A 1181 -21.02 1.60 6.13
N ALA A 1182 -20.38 1.46 7.30
CA ALA A 1182 -19.56 2.53 7.88
C ALA A 1182 -18.38 2.92 6.98
N TRP A 1183 -17.71 1.94 6.37
CA TRP A 1183 -16.62 2.16 5.42
C TRP A 1183 -17.06 2.91 4.16
N GLN A 1184 -18.20 2.56 3.58
CA GLN A 1184 -18.73 3.27 2.41
C GLN A 1184 -18.98 4.76 2.72
N ARG A 1185 -19.50 5.06 3.91
CA ARG A 1185 -19.72 6.44 4.36
C ARG A 1185 -18.40 7.19 4.57
N LEU A 1186 -17.40 6.53 5.15
CA LEU A 1186 -16.04 7.07 5.32
C LEU A 1186 -15.43 7.46 3.96
N GLN A 1187 -15.53 6.59 2.97
CA GLN A 1187 -15.03 6.84 1.62
C GLN A 1187 -15.78 7.98 0.92
N ALA A 1188 -17.11 8.03 1.05
CA ALA A 1188 -17.93 9.11 0.51
C ALA A 1188 -17.56 10.48 1.13
N GLN A 1189 -17.32 10.55 2.44
CA GLN A 1189 -16.89 11.77 3.13
C GLN A 1189 -15.52 12.25 2.63
N ARG A 1190 -14.55 11.35 2.46
CA ARG A 1190 -13.22 11.70 1.96
C ARG A 1190 -13.26 12.17 0.50
N HIS A 1191 -14.06 11.53 -0.35
CA HIS A 1191 -14.28 11.99 -1.73
C HIS A 1191 -14.89 13.39 -1.80
N ALA A 1192 -15.87 13.71 -0.94
CA ALA A 1192 -16.46 15.04 -0.86
C ALA A 1192 -15.46 16.10 -0.34
N THR A 1193 -14.60 15.73 0.61
CA THR A 1193 -13.56 16.62 1.17
C THR A 1193 -12.39 16.85 0.20
N ALA A 1194 -12.15 15.92 -0.73
CA ALA A 1194 -11.15 16.07 -1.79
C ALA A 1194 -11.66 16.86 -3.02
N GLN A 1195 -12.98 17.03 -3.15
CA GLN A 1195 -13.61 17.81 -4.22
C GLN A 1195 -13.94 19.26 -3.81
N ALA A 1196 -13.97 19.54 -2.51
CA ALA A 1196 -14.09 20.89 -1.92
C ALA A 1196 -12.69 21.46 -1.66
#